data_AF-A0A7C8IA68-F1
#
_entry.id   AF-A0A7C8IA68-F1
#
_cell.length_a   1.000
_cell.length_b   1.000
_cell.length_c   1.000
_cell.angle_alpha   90.00
_cell.angle_beta   90.00
_cell.angle_gamma   90.00
#
_symmetry.space_group_name_H-M   'P 1'
#
loop_
_entity.id
_entity.type
_entity.pdbx_description
1 polymer ?
#
loop_
_entity_poly.entity_id
_entity_poly.type
_entity_poly.pdbx_seq_one_letter_code
_entity_poly.pdbx_strand_id
1 'polypeptide(L)'
;MDELDTSHVMARQHALTSAQREQSVRLVVFPLFSSFEQQIRSLYPFAYFCNGNGWITENADSDDARKLGHVHFAKKAFPQALEAYLQSTELDPKDYRPLWNASAVYFELGDYQSATHYAQKALGAIDDKGSDTALKVQTRGVRSLLHLRHHDEASAMIKALGSSEEQKDLDKALQAAIHSEDAKEVAWIKNGRSARHLPYCKPGMFNIPEFYTVGHDKANSMYDYLLMRQTGPSEKIAFLFGDIGDARHLFKTLTAIDRLEVAKRTDREYHFTIIDIKPEVLARDLLFFLLLDQLASELRGSNTFLSGKVDSTLATLYYAYVSQVMPPKVYQHLQDTIVFAIDALESRTAMPSWIVLRESDHGSIIATLRSWQTEAIKKYPAYRFIQNAHKARAQSIVNRSQYGAPPEEYGSTVSKERDLETKDYGACCMLLPPSSALDEDLKKILDLPATSNDRSRRLQRYTEDTWKPNVTLVDLNYVLQGRDLLDVGHDAMEFAETLYDGCVWPGPKRTTKLYDFAKGYFLATARGISGIRDRLTIEARSGEIGRILEGIRYGHMNDRDPSYPTTYDRIHLSNIPDYVGGTLFKYIYALPLLKSKASSFACSNCLRNPHAFSSLALFDNEYTRLPDASSVEKVFKVKVTQLEEMKGTLFPKDDEDIPAPLRDMMASLMGGSGGLLTREETETWLYGLFLKIALPTHRPNWNHMELVYSPLNLSMFFRILSTLFANGYPAHWLADILVTIATNRMQTTTRPPRSCPLDIAETKKIHPLKYVDISPFTTEFRTLTGLWLGELPFGLATSVSVPPPSRIREYSIRFSDTHWQGEERNPVFALLFTELAILKLF
;
A
#
# COMPACT_ATOMS: atom_id res chain seq x y z
N MET A 1 53.01 11.76 -3.70
CA MET A 1 53.99 12.65 -4.33
C MET A 1 53.16 13.75 -4.98
N ASP A 2 52.63 14.64 -4.15
CA ASP A 2 53.32 15.78 -3.53
C ASP A 2 53.70 16.81 -4.59
N GLU A 3 52.98 17.91 -4.56
CA GLU A 3 53.45 19.27 -4.82
C GLU A 3 52.40 20.19 -4.15
N LEU A 4 52.70 20.83 -3.01
CA LEU A 4 53.44 22.09 -2.87
C LEU A 4 52.69 23.26 -3.53
N ASP A 5 52.57 24.46 -2.99
CA ASP A 5 52.90 25.03 -1.69
C ASP A 5 52.28 26.45 -1.68
N THR A 6 51.96 26.93 -0.49
CA THR A 6 51.91 28.33 0.00
C THR A 6 51.80 29.53 -0.97
N SER A 7 50.87 30.47 -0.71
CA SER A 7 51.09 31.64 0.18
C SER A 7 50.13 32.84 -0.07
N HIS A 8 49.56 33.35 1.04
CA HIS A 8 49.23 34.74 1.44
C HIS A 8 48.51 35.72 0.46
N VAL A 9 47.45 36.46 0.83
CA VAL A 9 47.36 37.54 1.83
C VAL A 9 45.89 37.95 2.09
N MET A 10 45.53 38.03 3.39
CA MET A 10 44.57 38.91 4.11
C MET A 10 43.23 39.39 3.50
N ALA A 11 42.11 39.09 4.17
CA ALA A 11 41.50 39.96 5.22
C ALA A 11 39.98 39.69 5.39
N ARG A 12 39.55 39.21 6.57
CA ARG A 12 38.53 39.83 7.47
C ARG A 12 37.84 38.82 8.40
N GLN A 13 37.84 39.19 9.68
CA GLN A 13 36.90 38.87 10.78
C GLN A 13 36.95 37.51 11.49
N HIS A 14 37.81 37.49 12.53
CA HIS A 14 37.52 37.22 13.95
C HIS A 14 36.59 36.07 14.39
N ALA A 15 37.25 35.11 15.06
CA ALA A 15 36.91 34.51 16.35
C ALA A 15 35.64 33.64 16.49
N LEU A 16 35.84 32.32 16.42
CA LEU A 16 34.98 31.31 17.03
C LEU A 16 35.78 30.59 18.13
N THR A 17 35.50 30.88 19.39
CA THR A 17 35.82 29.98 20.51
C THR A 17 34.87 30.25 21.68
N SER A 18 34.23 29.17 22.13
CA SER A 18 33.67 28.91 23.46
C SER A 18 32.77 29.98 24.10
N ALA A 19 31.45 29.81 23.93
CA ALA A 19 30.47 30.15 24.95
C ALA A 19 29.28 29.19 24.89
N GLN A 20 29.13 28.43 25.97
CA GLN A 20 27.93 27.81 26.52
C GLN A 20 26.67 27.86 25.64
N ARG A 21 26.30 26.69 25.10
CA ARG A 21 24.91 26.41 24.72
C ARG A 21 24.07 26.32 25.99
N GLU A 22 23.54 27.44 26.47
CA GLU A 22 22.24 27.42 27.13
C GLU A 22 21.18 27.19 26.04
N GLN A 23 20.96 25.91 25.70
CA GLN A 23 19.67 25.54 25.16
C GLN A 23 18.70 25.54 26.33
N SER A 24 17.92 26.63 26.44
CA SER A 24 16.67 26.59 27.16
C SER A 24 15.83 25.46 26.58
N VAL A 25 15.86 24.30 27.24
CA VAL A 25 14.88 23.25 27.03
C VAL A 25 13.55 23.85 27.50
N ARG A 26 12.68 24.23 26.56
CA ARG A 26 11.26 24.27 26.88
C ARG A 26 10.82 22.82 27.02
N LEU A 27 10.98 22.30 28.23
CA LEU A 27 10.21 21.18 28.72
C LEU A 27 8.75 21.65 28.73
N VAL A 28 8.01 21.28 27.69
CA VAL A 28 6.56 21.15 27.86
C VAL A 28 6.37 19.89 28.69
N VAL A 29 6.49 20.05 30.01
CA VAL A 29 5.95 19.09 30.96
C VAL A 29 4.44 19.12 30.74
N PHE A 30 3.91 18.09 30.08
CA PHE A 30 2.49 17.82 30.23
C PHE A 30 2.28 17.36 31.67
N PRO A 31 1.48 18.06 32.49
CA PRO A 31 0.99 17.47 33.73
C PRO A 31 -0.07 16.43 33.34
N LEU A 32 0.36 15.25 32.89
CA LEU A 32 -0.51 14.06 32.78
C LEU A 32 -0.48 13.30 34.11
N PHE A 33 -0.87 13.99 35.18
CA PHE A 33 -1.38 13.33 36.38
C PHE A 33 -2.78 13.89 36.61
N SER A 34 -3.79 13.25 35.99
CA SER A 34 -5.22 13.27 36.38
C SER A 34 -6.18 12.85 35.24
N SER A 35 -5.77 12.91 33.96
CA SER A 35 -6.75 12.83 32.86
C SER A 35 -7.18 11.42 32.44
N PHE A 36 -6.37 10.37 32.68
CA PHE A 36 -6.72 9.01 32.24
C PHE A 36 -7.72 8.31 33.18
N GLU A 37 -7.60 8.53 34.50
CA GLU A 37 -8.64 8.12 35.47
C GLU A 37 -9.98 8.81 35.18
N GLN A 38 -9.96 10.07 34.74
CA GLN A 38 -11.16 10.77 34.26
C GLN A 38 -11.67 10.27 32.92
N GLN A 39 -10.79 9.85 32.00
CA GLN A 39 -11.17 9.31 30.69
C GLN A 39 -11.85 7.95 30.79
N ILE A 40 -11.42 7.09 31.72
CA ILE A 40 -12.13 5.84 32.04
C ILE A 40 -13.52 6.14 32.60
N ARG A 41 -13.66 7.18 33.44
CA ARG A 41 -14.98 7.66 33.93
C ARG A 41 -15.87 8.22 32.83
N SER A 42 -15.32 8.81 31.75
CA SER A 42 -16.11 9.35 30.63
C SER A 42 -16.45 8.34 29.54
N LEU A 43 -15.66 7.27 29.37
CA LEU A 43 -15.88 6.24 28.34
C LEU A 43 -16.95 5.21 28.73
N TYR A 44 -17.34 5.15 30.01
CA TYR A 44 -18.39 4.26 30.53
C TYR A 44 -19.44 5.01 31.37
N PRO A 45 -20.27 5.89 30.78
CA PRO A 45 -21.25 6.68 31.53
C PRO A 45 -22.47 5.88 32.03
N PHE A 46 -22.51 4.55 31.81
CA PHE A 46 -23.60 3.65 32.24
C PHE A 46 -23.08 2.54 33.16
N ALA A 47 -22.40 2.91 34.25
CA ALA A 47 -22.10 2.01 35.37
C ALA A 47 -23.09 2.19 36.55
N TYR A 48 -24.31 2.67 36.29
CA TYR A 48 -25.39 2.64 37.28
C TYR A 48 -26.60 1.90 36.72
N PHE A 49 -27.06 0.95 37.53
CA PHE A 49 -28.13 -0.04 37.34
C PHE A 49 -27.80 -1.26 36.48
N CYS A 50 -27.30 -2.31 37.14
CA CYS A 50 -27.93 -3.63 37.07
C CYS A 50 -27.60 -4.48 38.31
N ASN A 51 -28.66 -4.98 38.93
CA ASN A 51 -28.73 -5.86 40.09
C ASN A 51 -27.97 -7.18 39.89
N GLY A 52 -27.26 -7.62 40.93
CA GLY A 52 -26.70 -8.98 40.97
C GLY A 52 -25.66 -9.26 42.06
N ASN A 53 -25.91 -8.78 43.30
CA ASN A 53 -25.29 -9.17 44.58
C ASN A 53 -23.76 -9.30 44.70
N GLY A 54 -23.16 -8.26 45.30
CA GLY A 54 -21.83 -8.29 45.93
C GLY A 54 -21.49 -6.93 46.54
N TRP A 55 -22.26 -6.48 47.53
CA TRP A 55 -21.98 -5.23 48.23
C TRP A 55 -20.73 -5.37 49.11
N ILE A 56 -19.80 -4.43 48.97
CA ILE A 56 -18.89 -4.04 50.06
C ILE A 56 -19.70 -3.08 50.94
N THR A 57 -20.08 -3.52 52.14
CA THR A 57 -20.80 -2.69 53.12
C THR A 57 -19.93 -1.52 53.59
N GLU A 58 -20.52 -0.46 54.14
CA GLU A 58 -19.84 0.70 54.77
C GLU A 58 -18.83 0.35 55.90
N ASN A 59 -18.65 -0.95 56.20
CA ASN A 59 -17.71 -1.52 57.18
C ASN A 59 -16.64 -2.45 56.57
N ALA A 60 -16.45 -2.50 55.25
CA ALA A 60 -15.46 -3.40 54.68
C ALA A 60 -14.02 -2.95 54.96
N ASP A 61 -13.21 -3.87 55.47
CA ASP A 61 -11.79 -3.63 55.68
C ASP A 61 -11.01 -3.71 54.36
N SER A 62 -9.74 -3.29 54.40
CA SER A 62 -8.87 -3.31 53.21
C SER A 62 -8.74 -4.71 52.58
N ASP A 63 -8.82 -5.77 53.38
CA ASP A 63 -8.64 -7.15 52.90
C ASP A 63 -9.84 -7.63 52.07
N ASP A 64 -11.05 -7.23 52.43
CA ASP A 64 -12.27 -7.53 51.68
C ASP A 64 -12.29 -6.85 50.31
N ALA A 65 -11.89 -5.57 50.24
CA ALA A 65 -11.73 -4.86 48.96
C ALA A 65 -10.68 -5.55 48.06
N ARG A 66 -9.56 -6.00 48.64
CA ARG A 66 -8.51 -6.73 47.92
C ARG A 66 -9.01 -8.07 47.38
N LYS A 67 -9.78 -8.84 48.18
CA LYS A 67 -10.39 -10.11 47.74
C LYS A 67 -11.39 -9.89 46.60
N LEU A 68 -12.19 -8.83 46.67
CA LEU A 68 -13.09 -8.46 45.56
C LEU A 68 -12.29 -8.17 44.29
N GLY A 69 -11.17 -7.46 44.40
CA GLY A 69 -10.23 -7.25 43.31
C GLY A 69 -9.73 -8.56 42.70
N HIS A 70 -9.38 -9.57 43.53
CA HIS A 70 -8.99 -10.90 43.04
C HIS A 70 -10.11 -11.60 42.27
N VAL A 71 -11.35 -11.49 42.73
CA VAL A 71 -12.53 -12.04 42.04
C VAL A 71 -12.71 -11.40 40.66
N HIS A 72 -12.59 -10.07 40.55
CA HIS A 72 -12.68 -9.38 39.27
C HIS A 72 -11.47 -9.67 38.36
N PHE A 73 -10.27 -9.75 38.91
CA PHE A 73 -9.05 -10.08 38.18
C PHE A 73 -9.13 -11.46 37.55
N ALA A 74 -9.58 -12.47 38.31
CA ALA A 74 -9.77 -13.83 37.81
C ALA A 74 -10.80 -13.90 36.66
N LYS A 75 -11.80 -12.99 36.66
CA LYS A 75 -12.79 -12.82 35.59
C LYS A 75 -12.29 -11.95 34.43
N LYS A 76 -11.04 -11.48 34.46
CA LYS A 76 -10.45 -10.50 33.52
C LYS A 76 -11.25 -9.18 33.45
N ALA A 77 -12.00 -8.85 34.51
CA ALA A 77 -12.74 -7.61 34.67
C ALA A 77 -11.80 -6.53 35.23
N PHE A 78 -10.81 -6.13 34.42
CA PHE A 78 -9.69 -5.30 34.85
C PHE A 78 -10.09 -3.92 35.40
N PRO A 79 -11.06 -3.18 34.83
CA PRO A 79 -11.49 -1.90 35.42
C PRO A 79 -12.03 -2.05 36.84
N GLN A 80 -12.89 -3.06 37.07
CA GLN A 80 -13.47 -3.33 38.39
C GLN A 80 -12.42 -3.87 39.37
N ALA A 81 -11.48 -4.70 38.88
CA ALA A 81 -10.37 -5.17 39.69
C ALA A 81 -9.48 -4.01 40.15
N LEU A 82 -9.17 -3.08 39.25
CA LEU A 82 -8.37 -1.89 39.55
C LEU A 82 -9.06 -1.01 40.58
N GLU A 83 -10.35 -0.72 40.40
CA GLU A 83 -11.15 0.07 41.35
C GLU A 83 -11.09 -0.53 42.76
N ALA A 84 -11.30 -1.85 42.88
CA ALA A 84 -11.25 -2.55 44.16
C ALA A 84 -9.84 -2.54 44.80
N TYR A 85 -8.77 -2.67 44.01
CA TYR A 85 -7.39 -2.59 44.54
C TYR A 85 -7.00 -1.16 44.95
N LEU A 86 -7.46 -0.14 44.22
CA LEU A 86 -7.21 1.26 44.60
C LEU A 86 -7.97 1.61 45.89
N GLN A 87 -9.23 1.18 46.03
CA GLN A 87 -9.97 1.31 47.28
C GLN A 87 -9.26 0.61 48.45
N SER A 88 -8.74 -0.60 48.24
CA SER A 88 -7.94 -1.32 49.25
C SER A 88 -6.67 -0.54 49.63
N THR A 89 -6.03 0.14 48.68
CA THR A 89 -4.87 1.01 48.92
C THR A 89 -5.25 2.25 49.75
N GLU A 90 -6.44 2.81 49.55
CA GLU A 90 -6.93 3.94 50.35
C GLU A 90 -7.24 3.53 51.79
N LEU A 91 -7.79 2.32 51.98
CA LEU A 91 -8.14 1.77 53.30
C LEU A 91 -6.91 1.34 54.12
N ASP A 92 -5.85 0.84 53.48
CA ASP A 92 -4.55 0.56 54.12
C ASP A 92 -3.38 0.98 53.22
N PRO A 93 -2.90 2.24 53.35
CA PRO A 93 -1.81 2.76 52.53
C PRO A 93 -0.43 2.12 52.78
N LYS A 94 -0.27 1.34 53.85
CA LYS A 94 1.00 0.66 54.18
C LYS A 94 1.08 -0.73 53.58
N ASP A 95 -0.05 -1.32 53.19
CA ASP A 95 -0.07 -2.63 52.57
C ASP A 95 0.45 -2.56 51.12
N TYR A 96 1.55 -3.25 50.84
CA TYR A 96 2.10 -3.32 49.49
C TYR A 96 1.27 -4.19 48.53
N ARG A 97 0.43 -5.10 49.05
CA ARG A 97 -0.25 -6.14 48.25
C ARG A 97 -1.25 -5.54 47.25
N PRO A 98 -2.11 -4.55 47.61
CA PRO A 98 -3.03 -3.93 46.67
C PRO A 98 -2.30 -3.13 45.58
N LEU A 99 -1.21 -2.43 45.93
CA LEU A 99 -0.35 -1.74 44.97
C LEU A 99 0.30 -2.73 43.97
N TRP A 100 0.79 -3.87 44.48
CA TRP A 100 1.34 -4.93 43.64
C TRP A 100 0.27 -5.55 42.73
N ASN A 101 -0.96 -5.73 43.22
CA ASN A 101 -2.07 -6.23 42.40
C ASN A 101 -2.52 -5.21 41.34
N ALA A 102 -2.57 -3.92 41.67
CA ALA A 102 -2.84 -2.85 40.71
C ALA A 102 -1.78 -2.83 39.60
N SER A 103 -0.49 -2.99 39.95
CA SER A 103 0.58 -3.11 38.94
C SER A 103 0.36 -4.29 37.98
N ALA A 104 -0.20 -5.41 38.47
CA ALA A 104 -0.53 -6.55 37.62
C ALA A 104 -1.70 -6.24 36.67
N VAL A 105 -2.72 -5.52 37.14
CA VAL A 105 -3.84 -5.08 36.28
C VAL A 105 -3.35 -4.17 35.15
N TYR A 106 -2.54 -3.16 35.47
CA TYR A 106 -1.97 -2.27 34.46
C TYR A 106 -1.09 -3.01 33.47
N PHE A 107 -0.31 -4.00 33.92
CA PHE A 107 0.50 -4.85 33.04
C PHE A 107 -0.36 -5.64 32.05
N GLU A 108 -1.45 -6.27 32.52
CA GLU A 108 -2.39 -7.02 31.66
C GLU A 108 -3.12 -6.11 30.66
N LEU A 109 -3.40 -4.85 31.04
CA LEU A 109 -3.96 -3.83 30.15
C LEU A 109 -2.94 -3.26 29.14
N GLY A 110 -1.66 -3.59 29.28
CA GLY A 110 -0.58 -3.02 28.46
C GLY A 110 -0.20 -1.58 28.83
N ASP A 111 -0.74 -1.03 29.93
CA ASP A 111 -0.30 0.25 30.50
C ASP A 111 0.94 0.02 31.36
N TYR A 112 2.07 -0.16 30.69
CA TYR A 112 3.35 -0.48 31.32
C TYR A 112 3.91 0.69 32.13
N GLN A 113 3.52 1.94 31.83
CA GLN A 113 3.94 3.10 32.60
C GLN A 113 3.31 3.07 33.99
N SER A 114 2.00 2.89 34.06
CA SER A 114 1.30 2.71 35.33
C SER A 114 1.73 1.43 36.04
N ALA A 115 1.96 0.32 35.30
CA ALA A 115 2.46 -0.92 35.89
C ALA A 115 3.79 -0.71 36.63
N THR A 116 4.75 -0.02 36.00
CA THR A 116 6.04 0.33 36.62
C THR A 116 5.85 1.23 37.83
N HIS A 117 5.03 2.28 37.74
CA HIS A 117 4.76 3.21 38.84
C HIS A 117 4.20 2.51 40.08
N TYR A 118 3.15 1.69 39.91
CA TYR A 118 2.56 0.95 41.01
C TYR A 118 3.47 -0.16 41.54
N ALA A 119 4.29 -0.78 40.69
CA ALA A 119 5.32 -1.72 41.14
C ALA A 119 6.39 -1.02 42.00
N GLN A 120 6.83 0.19 41.64
CA GLN A 120 7.78 0.98 42.43
C GLN A 120 7.18 1.42 43.77
N LYS A 121 5.90 1.84 43.80
CA LYS A 121 5.18 2.14 45.05
C LYS A 121 5.10 0.92 45.96
N ALA A 122 4.70 -0.23 45.40
CA ALA A 122 4.63 -1.49 46.13
C ALA A 122 6.01 -1.89 46.68
N LEU A 123 7.05 -1.79 45.85
CA LEU A 123 8.42 -2.06 46.27
C LEU A 123 8.84 -1.14 47.41
N GLY A 124 8.49 0.15 47.37
CA GLY A 124 8.75 1.13 48.43
C GLY A 124 8.18 0.73 49.80
N ALA A 125 6.99 0.12 49.81
CA ALA A 125 6.28 -0.32 51.02
C ALA A 125 6.74 -1.69 51.58
N ILE A 126 7.60 -2.42 50.87
CA ILE A 126 8.16 -3.70 51.37
C ILE A 126 9.40 -3.43 52.24
N ASP A 127 9.42 -3.92 53.48
CA ASP A 127 10.56 -3.71 54.39
C ASP A 127 11.83 -4.44 53.92
N ASP A 128 11.71 -5.74 53.61
CA ASP A 128 12.82 -6.56 53.10
C ASP A 128 12.89 -6.54 51.56
N LYS A 129 13.74 -5.66 51.02
CA LYS A 129 13.98 -5.55 49.58
C LYS A 129 14.64 -6.80 48.96
N GLY A 130 15.23 -7.68 49.76
CA GLY A 130 15.82 -8.94 49.31
C GLY A 130 14.85 -10.11 49.30
N SER A 131 13.63 -9.92 49.81
CA SER A 131 12.62 -10.98 49.85
C SER A 131 12.19 -11.44 48.45
N ASP A 132 11.76 -12.71 48.33
CA ASP A 132 11.19 -13.27 47.09
C ASP A 132 10.00 -12.43 46.56
N THR A 133 9.24 -11.79 47.45
CA THR A 133 8.15 -10.90 47.08
C THR A 133 8.64 -9.60 46.48
N ALA A 134 9.65 -8.95 47.08
CA ALA A 134 10.28 -7.76 46.52
C ALA A 134 10.87 -8.06 45.14
N LEU A 135 11.52 -9.22 44.97
CA LEU A 135 12.05 -9.66 43.69
C LEU A 135 10.95 -9.79 42.63
N LYS A 136 9.82 -10.43 42.94
CA LYS A 136 8.68 -10.56 42.01
C LYS A 136 8.07 -9.22 41.61
N VAL A 137 7.97 -8.27 42.54
CA VAL A 137 7.48 -6.90 42.28
C VAL A 137 8.45 -6.18 41.33
N GLN A 138 9.74 -6.23 41.64
CA GLN A 138 10.79 -5.61 40.85
C GLN A 138 10.89 -6.22 39.46
N THR A 139 10.80 -7.55 39.33
CA THR A 139 10.74 -8.26 38.05
C THR A 139 9.61 -7.73 37.17
N ARG A 140 8.39 -7.53 37.70
CA ARG A 140 7.29 -6.96 36.90
C ARG A 140 7.59 -5.54 36.43
N GLY A 141 8.18 -4.71 37.29
CA GLY A 141 8.65 -3.38 36.91
C GLY A 141 9.66 -3.44 35.76
N VAL A 142 10.65 -4.33 35.85
CA VAL A 142 11.67 -4.51 34.80
C VAL A 142 11.03 -4.95 33.48
N ARG A 143 10.16 -5.96 33.51
CA ARG A 143 9.47 -6.44 32.30
C ARG A 143 8.66 -5.32 31.64
N SER A 144 8.00 -4.49 32.44
CA SER A 144 7.23 -3.33 31.96
C SER A 144 8.13 -2.32 31.24
N LEU A 145 9.27 -1.97 31.83
CA LEU A 145 10.26 -1.09 31.20
C LEU A 145 10.87 -1.68 29.93
N LEU A 146 11.16 -2.98 29.92
CA LEU A 146 11.66 -3.68 28.72
C LEU A 146 10.64 -3.62 27.58
N HIS A 147 9.34 -3.84 27.86
CA HIS A 147 8.29 -3.69 26.86
C HIS A 147 8.16 -2.26 26.35
N LEU A 148 8.35 -1.25 27.22
CA LEU A 148 8.41 0.16 26.85
C LEU A 148 9.70 0.57 26.14
N ARG A 149 10.73 -0.30 26.12
CA ARG A 149 12.08 0.00 25.62
C ARG A 149 12.79 1.13 26.39
N HIS A 150 12.49 1.27 27.69
CA HIS A 150 13.18 2.20 28.58
C HIS A 150 14.47 1.56 29.13
N HIS A 151 15.50 1.48 28.29
CA HIS A 151 16.71 0.66 28.56
C HIS A 151 17.50 1.11 29.79
N ASP A 152 17.66 2.42 30.00
CA ASP A 152 18.45 2.94 31.12
C ASP A 152 17.81 2.61 32.47
N GLU A 153 16.50 2.85 32.58
CA GLU A 153 15.72 2.52 33.77
C GLU A 153 15.67 1.00 33.99
N ALA A 154 15.51 0.21 32.93
CA ALA A 154 15.53 -1.25 33.01
C ALA A 154 16.90 -1.76 33.49
N SER A 155 18.01 -1.22 32.96
CA SER A 155 19.38 -1.56 33.36
C SER A 155 19.62 -1.30 34.84
N ALA A 156 19.18 -0.14 35.34
CA ALA A 156 19.31 0.22 36.74
C ALA A 156 18.57 -0.75 37.65
N MET A 157 17.32 -1.09 37.32
CA MET A 157 16.53 -2.04 38.12
C MET A 157 17.03 -3.49 38.00
N ILE A 158 17.56 -3.91 36.85
CA ILE A 158 18.16 -5.25 36.66
C ILE A 158 19.41 -5.41 37.54
N LYS A 159 20.27 -4.40 37.62
CA LYS A 159 21.46 -4.43 38.50
C LYS A 159 21.08 -4.57 39.97
N ALA A 160 19.91 -4.09 40.35
CA ALA A 160 19.39 -4.20 41.71
C ALA A 160 18.70 -5.56 42.00
N LEU A 161 18.41 -6.42 41.01
CA LEU A 161 17.70 -7.71 41.20
C LEU A 161 18.54 -8.83 41.88
N GLY A 162 19.78 -8.56 42.28
CA GLY A 162 20.69 -9.60 42.75
C GLY A 162 21.03 -10.64 41.66
N SER A 163 21.85 -11.64 41.97
CA SER A 163 22.25 -12.66 40.98
C SER A 163 21.26 -13.82 40.97
N SER A 164 20.43 -13.92 39.93
CA SER A 164 19.51 -15.05 39.69
C SER A 164 19.47 -15.42 38.20
N GLU A 165 18.93 -16.60 37.86
CA GLU A 165 18.71 -16.96 36.46
C GLU A 165 17.70 -16.03 35.77
N GLU A 166 16.69 -15.55 36.50
CA GLU A 166 15.74 -14.55 35.99
C GLU A 166 16.43 -13.22 35.70
N GLN A 167 17.30 -12.75 36.60
CA GLN A 167 18.07 -11.52 36.37
C GLN A 167 18.98 -11.65 35.13
N LYS A 168 19.65 -12.79 34.96
CA LYS A 168 20.49 -13.06 33.78
C LYS A 168 19.67 -13.09 32.49
N ASP A 169 18.46 -13.64 32.53
CA ASP A 169 17.56 -13.68 31.36
C ASP A 169 17.11 -12.27 30.97
N LEU A 170 16.70 -11.46 31.95
CA LEU A 170 16.31 -10.06 31.74
C LEU A 170 17.48 -9.22 31.22
N ASP A 171 18.68 -9.39 31.77
CA ASP A 171 19.88 -8.69 31.29
C ASP A 171 20.21 -9.08 29.85
N LYS A 172 20.17 -10.38 29.50
CA LYS A 172 20.37 -10.83 28.11
C LYS A 172 19.32 -10.23 27.15
N ALA A 173 18.05 -10.16 27.56
CA ALA A 173 17.00 -9.54 26.77
C ALA A 173 17.26 -8.05 26.53
N LEU A 174 17.64 -7.32 27.60
CA LEU A 174 18.06 -5.92 27.52
C LEU A 174 19.25 -5.73 26.57
N GLN A 175 20.31 -6.51 26.74
CA GLN A 175 21.50 -6.41 25.89
C GLN A 175 21.16 -6.69 24.41
N ALA A 176 20.32 -7.67 24.12
CA ALA A 176 19.91 -7.94 22.73
C ALA A 176 19.14 -6.77 22.11
N ALA A 177 18.29 -6.08 22.89
CA ALA A 177 17.58 -4.90 22.45
C ALA A 177 18.54 -3.73 22.17
N ILE A 178 19.43 -3.41 23.11
CA ILE A 178 20.45 -2.35 22.95
C ILE A 178 21.32 -2.61 21.72
N HIS A 179 21.86 -3.82 21.54
CA HIS A 179 22.67 -4.14 20.36
C HIS A 179 21.90 -3.98 19.03
N SER A 180 20.60 -4.27 19.03
CA SER A 180 19.77 -4.11 17.82
C SER A 180 19.50 -2.64 17.52
N GLU A 181 19.27 -1.82 18.55
CA GLU A 181 19.08 -0.37 18.42
C GLU A 181 20.35 0.37 18.06
N ASP A 182 21.48 0.04 18.69
CA ASP A 182 22.79 0.58 18.33
C ASP A 182 23.12 0.26 16.86
N ALA A 183 22.80 -0.95 16.40
CA ALA A 183 22.97 -1.30 15.00
C ALA A 183 22.06 -0.47 14.08
N LYS A 184 20.83 -0.15 14.52
CA LYS A 184 19.93 0.77 13.82
C LYS A 184 20.54 2.18 13.71
N GLU A 185 21.17 2.69 14.76
CA GLU A 185 21.77 4.03 14.74
C GLU A 185 23.10 4.08 13.96
N VAL A 186 23.97 3.11 14.18
CA VAL A 186 25.36 3.13 13.69
C VAL A 186 25.49 2.59 12.26
N ALA A 187 24.82 1.48 11.93
CA ALA A 187 25.00 0.80 10.64
C ALA A 187 23.92 1.13 9.62
N TRP A 188 22.75 1.60 10.08
CA TRP A 188 21.50 1.58 9.34
C TRP A 188 21.07 2.98 8.90
N ILE A 189 20.98 3.96 9.80
CA ILE A 189 20.66 5.35 9.40
C ILE A 189 21.79 5.96 8.56
N LYS A 190 23.06 5.77 8.96
CA LYS A 190 24.22 6.33 8.23
C LYS A 190 24.45 5.76 6.83
N ASN A 191 23.88 4.59 6.51
CA ASN A 191 24.02 3.92 5.20
C ASN A 191 22.68 3.69 4.48
N GLY A 192 21.56 4.26 4.97
CA GLY A 192 20.24 4.04 4.39
C GLY A 192 19.75 2.59 4.43
N ARG A 193 20.15 1.79 5.42
CA ARG A 193 19.72 0.40 5.63
C ARG A 193 18.74 0.35 6.81
N SER A 194 17.65 -0.40 6.71
CA SER A 194 16.68 -0.64 7.80
C SER A 194 16.14 -2.06 7.63
N ALA A 195 15.71 -2.72 8.71
CA ALA A 195 14.97 -3.99 8.58
C ALA A 195 13.73 -3.85 7.68
N ARG A 196 13.17 -2.64 7.59
CA ARG A 196 12.06 -2.28 6.70
C ARG A 196 12.43 -2.29 5.21
N HIS A 197 13.71 -2.24 4.88
CA HIS A 197 14.19 -2.42 3.50
C HIS A 197 14.22 -3.88 3.05
N LEU A 198 14.07 -4.84 3.97
CA LEU A 198 13.95 -6.24 3.62
C LEU A 198 12.67 -6.48 2.82
N PRO A 199 12.75 -7.25 1.71
CA PRO A 199 11.56 -7.61 0.96
C PRO A 199 10.59 -8.36 1.86
N TYR A 200 9.30 -8.12 1.69
CA TYR A 200 8.23 -8.82 2.41
C TYR A 200 7.58 -9.90 1.55
N CYS A 201 7.87 -9.90 0.24
CA CYS A 201 7.51 -10.96 -0.70
C CYS A 201 8.72 -11.83 -1.03
N LYS A 202 8.47 -13.11 -1.34
CA LYS A 202 9.41 -14.04 -1.96
C LYS A 202 9.77 -13.52 -3.35
N PRO A 203 11.04 -13.62 -3.77
CA PRO A 203 11.43 -13.17 -5.10
C PRO A 203 10.84 -14.10 -6.17
N GLY A 204 10.51 -13.51 -7.33
CA GLY A 204 10.24 -14.27 -8.56
C GLY A 204 11.56 -14.66 -9.25
N MET A 205 11.47 -15.61 -10.19
CA MET A 205 12.63 -16.01 -11.02
C MET A 205 13.09 -14.89 -11.97
N PHE A 206 12.15 -14.06 -12.42
CA PHE A 206 12.41 -12.89 -13.26
C PHE A 206 12.21 -11.63 -12.43
N ASN A 207 13.14 -10.67 -12.58
CA ASN A 207 13.18 -9.43 -11.81
C ASN A 207 12.63 -8.22 -12.58
N ILE A 208 11.99 -8.45 -13.72
CA ILE A 208 11.44 -7.38 -14.56
C ILE A 208 9.93 -7.42 -14.47
N PRO A 209 9.29 -6.37 -13.93
CA PRO A 209 7.85 -6.29 -13.92
C PRO A 209 7.32 -6.31 -15.35
N GLU A 210 6.13 -6.87 -15.55
CA GLU A 210 5.43 -6.76 -16.83
C GLU A 210 4.99 -5.31 -17.05
N PHE A 211 4.93 -4.88 -18.31
CA PHE A 211 4.46 -3.55 -18.66
C PHE A 211 3.05 -3.66 -19.24
N TYR A 212 2.09 -3.14 -18.49
CA TYR A 212 0.72 -2.99 -18.94
C TYR A 212 0.50 -1.53 -19.29
N THR A 213 0.25 -1.27 -20.56
CA THR A 213 -0.02 0.06 -21.10
C THR A 213 -1.42 0.54 -20.73
N VAL A 214 -2.30 -0.39 -20.35
CA VAL A 214 -3.71 -0.13 -20.14
C VAL A 214 -4.16 -0.88 -18.89
N GLY A 215 -4.78 -0.16 -17.95
CA GLY A 215 -5.41 -0.77 -16.78
C GLY A 215 -6.54 -1.73 -17.18
N HIS A 216 -6.75 -2.77 -16.38
CA HIS A 216 -7.79 -3.78 -16.63
C HIS A 216 -9.08 -3.53 -15.84
N ASP A 217 -9.14 -2.47 -15.03
CA ASP A 217 -10.29 -2.12 -14.21
C ASP A 217 -11.11 -0.96 -14.75
N LYS A 218 -12.35 -0.84 -14.26
CA LYS A 218 -13.23 0.28 -14.60
C LYS A 218 -12.70 1.56 -13.95
N ALA A 219 -12.47 2.60 -14.76
CA ALA A 219 -12.06 3.91 -14.26
C ALA A 219 -13.07 4.44 -13.24
N ASN A 220 -12.60 5.00 -12.12
CA ASN A 220 -13.47 5.59 -11.08
C ASN A 220 -12.86 6.85 -10.49
N SER A 221 -13.71 7.83 -10.21
CA SER A 221 -13.30 9.03 -9.48
C SER A 221 -13.11 8.71 -8.01
N MET A 222 -12.01 9.19 -7.42
CA MET A 222 -11.81 9.19 -5.97
C MET A 222 -12.37 10.45 -5.30
N TYR A 223 -12.84 11.43 -6.09
CA TYR A 223 -13.54 12.62 -5.61
C TYR A 223 -15.05 12.46 -5.80
N ASP A 224 -15.77 12.46 -4.69
CA ASP A 224 -17.20 12.15 -4.60
C ASP A 224 -17.92 13.16 -3.66
N TYR A 225 -19.25 13.08 -3.58
CA TYR A 225 -20.05 13.98 -2.73
C TYR A 225 -19.74 13.82 -1.23
N LEU A 226 -19.35 12.62 -0.77
CA LEU A 226 -19.01 12.37 0.62
C LEU A 226 -17.72 13.11 0.99
N LEU A 227 -16.67 12.99 0.18
CA LEU A 227 -15.42 13.72 0.37
C LEU A 227 -15.64 15.23 0.27
N MET A 228 -16.37 15.69 -0.74
CA MET A 228 -16.67 17.10 -0.95
C MET A 228 -17.39 17.72 0.27
N ARG A 229 -18.34 17.00 0.86
CA ARG A 229 -19.11 17.47 2.03
C ARG A 229 -18.34 17.40 3.34
N GLN A 230 -17.39 16.47 3.46
CA GLN A 230 -16.58 16.25 4.67
C GLN A 230 -15.23 16.99 4.65
N THR A 231 -15.02 17.88 3.67
CA THR A 231 -13.78 18.65 3.53
C THR A 231 -14.07 20.14 3.55
N GLY A 232 -13.31 20.89 4.36
CA GLY A 232 -13.42 22.35 4.44
C GLY A 232 -13.06 23.05 3.11
N PRO A 233 -13.44 24.34 2.93
CA PRO A 233 -13.20 25.08 1.70
C PRO A 233 -11.74 25.48 1.46
N SER A 234 -10.86 25.35 2.45
CA SER A 234 -9.42 25.68 2.34
C SER A 234 -8.54 24.51 2.79
N GLU A 235 -9.12 23.32 2.89
CA GLU A 235 -8.38 22.14 3.35
C GLU A 235 -7.69 21.44 2.17
N LYS A 236 -6.49 20.91 2.40
CA LYS A 236 -5.76 20.08 1.45
C LYS A 236 -6.39 18.69 1.32
N ILE A 237 -6.79 18.30 0.12
CA ILE A 237 -7.24 16.96 -0.22
C ILE A 237 -6.07 16.17 -0.81
N ALA A 238 -5.80 15.00 -0.23
CA ALA A 238 -4.68 14.15 -0.64
C ALA A 238 -5.17 12.80 -1.17
N PHE A 239 -4.73 12.44 -2.37
CA PHE A 239 -4.99 11.16 -3.03
C PHE A 239 -3.68 10.41 -3.25
N LEU A 240 -3.74 9.08 -3.11
CA LEU A 240 -2.66 8.18 -3.51
C LEU A 240 -3.19 7.16 -4.51
N PHE A 241 -2.53 7.05 -5.66
CA PHE A 241 -2.78 6.02 -6.67
C PHE A 241 -1.53 5.13 -6.80
N GLY A 242 -1.65 3.88 -6.37
CA GLY A 242 -0.65 2.84 -6.64
C GLY A 242 -1.04 2.06 -7.89
N ASP A 243 -0.06 1.76 -8.74
CA ASP A 243 -0.27 1.19 -10.07
C ASP A 243 -1.16 2.13 -10.90
N ILE A 244 -0.63 3.33 -11.16
CA ILE A 244 -1.36 4.42 -11.83
C ILE A 244 -1.78 4.03 -13.26
N GLY A 245 -0.99 3.17 -13.93
CA GLY A 245 -1.29 2.66 -15.26
C GLY A 245 -1.45 3.79 -16.28
N ASP A 246 -2.59 3.86 -16.96
CA ASP A 246 -2.90 4.91 -17.95
C ASP A 246 -3.55 6.17 -17.34
N ALA A 247 -3.41 6.37 -16.03
CA ALA A 247 -3.96 7.51 -15.28
C ALA A 247 -5.49 7.71 -15.38
N ARG A 248 -6.25 6.68 -15.81
CA ARG A 248 -7.72 6.79 -15.99
C ARG A 248 -8.45 7.27 -14.74
N HIS A 249 -8.06 6.79 -13.56
CA HIS A 249 -8.68 7.17 -12.29
C HIS A 249 -8.36 8.61 -11.91
N LEU A 250 -7.12 9.05 -12.18
CA LEU A 250 -6.70 10.42 -11.97
C LEU A 250 -7.47 11.38 -12.88
N PHE A 251 -7.54 11.10 -14.18
CA PHE A 251 -8.29 11.93 -15.14
C PHE A 251 -9.78 12.02 -14.80
N LYS A 252 -10.37 10.91 -14.39
CA LYS A 252 -11.77 10.89 -13.93
C LYS A 252 -11.96 11.67 -12.64
N THR A 253 -10.99 11.62 -11.71
CA THR A 253 -11.00 12.40 -10.47
C THR A 253 -10.88 13.91 -10.76
N LEU A 254 -9.96 14.32 -11.64
CA LEU A 254 -9.81 15.72 -12.06
C LEU A 254 -11.08 16.27 -12.72
N THR A 255 -11.75 15.45 -13.53
CA THR A 255 -13.02 15.86 -14.15
C THR A 255 -14.16 15.94 -13.14
N ALA A 256 -14.21 15.05 -12.15
CA ALA A 256 -15.18 15.15 -11.05
C ALA A 256 -14.96 16.42 -10.21
N ILE A 257 -13.70 16.82 -9.97
CA ILE A 257 -13.36 18.07 -9.29
C ILE A 257 -13.94 19.27 -10.04
N ASP A 258 -13.70 19.38 -11.36
CA ASP A 258 -14.30 20.42 -12.21
C ASP A 258 -15.81 20.54 -11.96
N ARG A 259 -16.52 19.42 -12.10
CA ARG A 259 -18.00 19.42 -12.03
C ARG A 259 -18.55 19.77 -10.66
N LEU A 260 -17.94 19.22 -9.61
CA LEU A 260 -18.46 19.35 -8.26
C LEU A 260 -18.01 20.65 -7.58
N GLU A 261 -16.87 21.22 -7.96
CA GLU A 261 -16.42 22.53 -7.45
C GLU A 261 -16.96 23.73 -8.24
N VAL A 262 -17.30 23.60 -9.53
CA VAL A 262 -17.81 24.74 -10.33
C VAL A 262 -19.07 25.37 -9.72
N ALA A 263 -19.88 24.60 -8.98
CA ALA A 263 -21.04 25.14 -8.27
C ALA A 263 -20.67 26.08 -7.10
N LYS A 264 -19.47 25.95 -6.53
CA LYS A 264 -18.95 26.79 -5.43
C LYS A 264 -17.42 26.70 -5.40
N ARG A 265 -16.74 27.68 -6.02
CA ARG A 265 -15.26 27.75 -5.99
C ARG A 265 -14.75 27.72 -4.54
N THR A 266 -13.70 26.96 -4.33
CA THR A 266 -13.02 26.79 -3.04
C THR A 266 -11.53 27.12 -3.18
N ASP A 267 -10.85 27.28 -2.05
CA ASP A 267 -9.40 27.47 -1.96
C ASP A 267 -8.69 26.15 -1.59
N ARG A 268 -9.33 25.00 -1.84
CA ARG A 268 -8.75 23.69 -1.52
C ARG A 268 -7.47 23.46 -2.29
N GLU A 269 -6.49 22.83 -1.65
CA GLU A 269 -5.32 22.31 -2.33
C GLU A 269 -5.53 20.84 -2.70
N TYR A 270 -5.06 20.44 -3.87
CA TYR A 270 -5.16 19.07 -4.36
C TYR A 270 -3.78 18.45 -4.53
N HIS A 271 -3.50 17.39 -3.78
CA HIS A 271 -2.25 16.64 -3.87
C HIS A 271 -2.51 15.21 -4.32
N PHE A 272 -1.87 14.80 -5.41
CA PHE A 272 -1.91 13.44 -5.93
C PHE A 272 -0.51 12.85 -5.81
N THR A 273 -0.35 11.78 -5.03
CA THR A 273 0.85 10.93 -5.10
C THR A 273 0.54 9.76 -6.03
N ILE A 274 1.18 9.71 -7.19
CA ILE A 274 1.03 8.62 -8.17
C ILE A 274 2.29 7.76 -8.18
N ILE A 275 2.10 6.45 -8.15
CA ILE A 275 3.17 5.47 -7.98
C ILE A 275 3.02 4.38 -9.03
N ASP A 276 4.11 4.08 -9.73
CA ASP A 276 4.22 2.92 -10.60
C ASP A 276 5.56 2.24 -10.42
N ILE A 277 5.65 0.94 -10.66
CA ILE A 277 6.95 0.25 -10.65
C ILE A 277 7.73 0.50 -11.95
N LYS A 278 7.05 0.91 -13.03
CA LYS A 278 7.61 1.09 -14.36
C LYS A 278 7.88 2.56 -14.69
N PRO A 279 9.13 2.95 -14.99
CA PRO A 279 9.41 4.29 -15.51
C PRO A 279 8.72 4.55 -16.85
N GLU A 280 8.46 3.50 -17.65
CA GLU A 280 7.74 3.62 -18.92
C GLU A 280 6.30 4.13 -18.75
N VAL A 281 5.63 3.74 -17.66
CA VAL A 281 4.29 4.25 -17.32
C VAL A 281 4.37 5.73 -16.99
N LEU A 282 5.30 6.14 -16.11
CA LEU A 282 5.47 7.54 -15.72
C LEU A 282 5.91 8.42 -16.89
N ALA A 283 6.72 7.90 -17.81
CA ALA A 283 7.08 8.60 -19.04
C ALA A 283 5.86 8.89 -19.91
N ARG A 284 4.94 7.92 -20.05
CA ARG A 284 3.70 8.09 -20.82
C ARG A 284 2.76 9.09 -20.15
N ASP A 285 2.56 8.97 -18.84
CA ASP A 285 1.73 9.89 -18.06
C ASP A 285 2.26 11.32 -18.11
N LEU A 286 3.58 11.52 -18.07
CA LEU A 286 4.20 12.82 -18.25
C LEU A 286 3.80 13.46 -19.59
N LEU A 287 3.79 12.69 -20.69
CA LEU A 287 3.36 13.21 -21.99
C LEU A 287 1.89 13.64 -21.97
N PHE A 288 1.02 12.87 -21.30
CA PHE A 288 -0.38 13.23 -21.14
C PHE A 288 -0.55 14.49 -20.28
N PHE A 289 0.19 14.62 -19.19
CA PHE A 289 0.15 15.79 -18.32
C PHE A 289 0.60 17.06 -19.06
N LEU A 290 1.65 16.98 -19.88
CA LEU A 290 2.13 18.09 -20.69
C LEU A 290 1.10 18.50 -21.76
N LEU A 291 0.52 17.54 -22.48
CA LEU A 291 -0.54 17.82 -23.47
C LEU A 291 -1.79 18.41 -22.81
N LEU A 292 -2.18 17.91 -21.63
CA LEU A 292 -3.29 18.46 -20.86
C LEU A 292 -2.99 19.85 -20.31
N ASP A 293 -1.75 20.16 -19.91
CA ASP A 293 -1.35 21.51 -19.47
C ASP A 293 -1.43 22.52 -20.63
N GLN A 294 -0.97 22.13 -21.82
CA GLN A 294 -1.12 22.93 -23.04
C GLN A 294 -2.60 23.24 -23.31
N LEU A 295 -3.45 22.20 -23.26
CA LEU A 295 -4.88 22.35 -23.47
C LEU A 295 -5.53 23.23 -22.39
N ALA A 296 -5.19 23.03 -21.12
CA ALA A 296 -5.69 23.82 -20.00
C ALA A 296 -5.30 25.30 -20.13
N SER A 297 -4.08 25.58 -20.60
CA SER A 297 -3.57 26.94 -20.83
C SER A 297 -4.31 27.65 -21.96
N GLU A 298 -4.55 26.98 -23.08
CA GLU A 298 -5.35 27.52 -24.19
C GLU A 298 -6.80 27.80 -23.77
N LEU A 299 -7.38 26.96 -22.91
CA LEU A 299 -8.73 27.16 -22.33
C LEU A 299 -8.81 28.36 -21.38
N ARG A 300 -7.73 28.73 -20.68
CA ARG A 300 -7.69 29.98 -19.87
C ARG A 300 -7.62 31.22 -20.77
N GLY A 301 -7.00 31.10 -21.94
CA GLY A 301 -6.73 32.22 -22.85
C GLY A 301 -7.80 32.50 -23.90
N SER A 302 -8.70 31.56 -24.22
CA SER A 302 -9.72 31.72 -25.28
C SER A 302 -11.12 31.96 -24.72
N ASN A 303 -11.76 33.07 -25.13
CA ASN A 303 -13.18 33.34 -24.86
C ASN A 303 -14.12 32.88 -25.99
N THR A 304 -13.60 32.43 -27.15
CA THR A 304 -14.42 32.00 -28.30
C THR A 304 -13.52 31.36 -29.36
N PHE A 305 -13.96 30.21 -29.90
CA PHE A 305 -13.32 29.36 -30.93
C PHE A 305 -12.03 28.62 -30.51
N LEU A 306 -12.00 27.31 -30.82
CA LEU A 306 -10.84 26.44 -30.59
C LEU A 306 -9.74 26.81 -31.60
N SER A 307 -8.53 27.10 -31.12
CA SER A 307 -7.37 27.38 -31.98
C SER A 307 -6.91 26.10 -32.70
N GLY A 308 -6.18 26.24 -33.82
CA GLY A 308 -5.60 25.07 -34.51
C GLY A 308 -4.63 24.26 -33.65
N LYS A 309 -4.06 24.88 -32.61
CA LYS A 309 -3.22 24.18 -31.60
C LYS A 309 -4.06 23.24 -30.73
N VAL A 310 -5.24 23.68 -30.28
CA VAL A 310 -6.16 22.85 -29.48
C VAL A 310 -6.55 21.57 -30.21
N ASP A 311 -6.86 21.66 -31.50
CA ASP A 311 -7.21 20.48 -32.30
C ASP A 311 -6.02 19.52 -32.48
N SER A 312 -4.80 20.03 -32.62
CA SER A 312 -3.59 19.20 -32.68
C SER A 312 -3.32 18.47 -31.36
N THR A 313 -3.41 19.18 -30.22
CA THR A 313 -3.24 18.60 -28.88
C THR A 313 -4.29 17.54 -28.57
N LEU A 314 -5.56 17.79 -28.89
CA LEU A 314 -6.63 16.81 -28.74
C LEU A 314 -6.44 15.58 -29.62
N ALA A 315 -6.01 15.76 -30.87
CA ALA A 315 -5.67 14.65 -31.75
C ALA A 315 -4.53 13.80 -31.17
N THR A 316 -3.47 14.43 -30.66
CA THR A 316 -2.35 13.71 -30.03
C THR A 316 -2.77 12.96 -28.78
N LEU A 317 -3.55 13.57 -27.88
CA LEU A 317 -4.12 12.89 -26.72
C LEU A 317 -4.96 11.67 -27.14
N TYR A 318 -5.84 11.84 -28.12
CA TYR A 318 -6.69 10.76 -28.63
C TYR A 318 -5.86 9.59 -29.18
N TYR A 319 -4.96 9.84 -30.11
CA TYR A 319 -4.19 8.76 -30.74
C TYR A 319 -3.20 8.11 -29.78
N ALA A 320 -2.53 8.89 -28.91
CA ALA A 320 -1.57 8.35 -27.95
C ALA A 320 -2.24 7.53 -26.84
N TYR A 321 -3.47 7.89 -26.46
CA TYR A 321 -4.23 7.16 -25.43
C TYR A 321 -4.93 5.91 -25.98
N VAL A 322 -5.51 5.98 -27.19
CA VAL A 322 -6.47 4.99 -27.70
C VAL A 322 -5.90 4.07 -28.77
N SER A 323 -5.02 4.58 -29.63
CA SER A 323 -4.73 3.95 -30.91
C SER A 323 -3.37 3.28 -30.97
N GLN A 324 -3.25 2.24 -31.78
CA GLN A 324 -2.00 1.52 -32.05
C GLN A 324 -1.12 2.24 -33.09
N VAL A 325 -1.73 3.02 -33.98
CA VAL A 325 -1.06 3.78 -35.04
C VAL A 325 -1.66 5.17 -35.13
N MET A 326 -0.91 6.14 -35.65
CA MET A 326 -1.35 7.53 -35.72
C MET A 326 -0.87 8.24 -36.99
N PRO A 327 -1.62 9.28 -37.44
CA PRO A 327 -1.21 10.08 -38.59
C PRO A 327 0.16 10.76 -38.39
N PRO A 328 0.95 10.99 -39.46
CA PRO A 328 2.28 11.60 -39.36
C PRO A 328 2.31 12.96 -38.63
N LYS A 329 1.33 13.82 -38.87
CA LYS A 329 1.23 15.13 -38.19
C LYS A 329 1.04 14.97 -36.67
N VAL A 330 0.22 13.99 -36.27
CA VAL A 330 -0.06 13.69 -34.86
C VAL A 330 1.18 13.10 -34.20
N TYR A 331 1.88 12.20 -34.90
CA TYR A 331 3.16 11.65 -34.45
C TYR A 331 4.23 12.73 -34.28
N GLN A 332 4.33 13.68 -35.21
CA GLN A 332 5.28 14.78 -35.07
C GLN A 332 5.00 15.60 -33.80
N HIS A 333 3.74 15.93 -33.53
CA HIS A 333 3.38 16.64 -32.30
C HIS A 333 3.67 15.83 -31.02
N LEU A 334 3.50 14.50 -31.06
CA LEU A 334 3.94 13.61 -29.98
C LEU A 334 5.48 13.67 -29.78
N GLN A 335 6.25 13.63 -30.88
CA GLN A 335 7.71 13.73 -30.83
C GLN A 335 8.18 15.09 -30.28
N ASP A 336 7.52 16.19 -30.68
CA ASP A 336 7.82 17.52 -30.15
C ASP A 336 7.52 17.59 -28.63
N THR A 337 6.46 16.93 -28.18
CA THR A 337 6.13 16.80 -26.75
C THR A 337 7.19 15.97 -26.00
N ILE A 338 7.70 14.90 -26.61
CA ILE A 338 8.80 14.10 -26.05
C ILE A 338 10.08 14.94 -25.90
N VAL A 339 10.41 15.77 -26.90
CA VAL A 339 11.55 16.70 -26.83
C VAL A 339 11.38 17.66 -25.65
N PHE A 340 10.20 18.27 -25.52
CA PHE A 340 9.90 19.15 -24.38
C PHE A 340 10.06 18.42 -23.03
N ALA A 341 9.53 17.20 -22.92
CA ALA A 341 9.62 16.40 -21.70
C ALA A 341 11.09 16.12 -21.32
N ILE A 342 11.92 15.74 -22.29
CA ILE A 342 13.36 15.52 -22.09
C ILE A 342 14.03 16.82 -21.63
N ASP A 343 13.80 17.93 -22.34
CA ASP A 343 14.40 19.22 -21.97
C ASP A 343 13.95 19.70 -20.59
N ALA A 344 12.71 19.41 -20.17
CA ALA A 344 12.21 19.78 -18.85
C ALA A 344 12.87 18.93 -17.75
N LEU A 345 13.04 17.62 -17.96
CA LEU A 345 13.74 16.73 -17.04
C LEU A 345 15.25 17.03 -16.97
N GLU A 346 15.86 17.46 -18.09
CA GLU A 346 17.25 17.93 -18.14
C GLU A 346 17.41 19.37 -17.64
N SER A 347 16.36 19.98 -17.07
CA SER A 347 16.33 21.35 -16.54
C SER A 347 16.71 22.44 -17.56
N ARG A 348 16.52 22.16 -18.86
CA ARG A 348 16.72 23.13 -19.96
C ARG A 348 15.49 23.99 -20.23
N THR A 349 14.30 23.51 -19.86
CA THR A 349 13.06 24.27 -19.88
C THR A 349 12.29 24.06 -18.58
N ALA A 350 11.35 24.96 -18.28
CA ALA A 350 10.55 24.88 -17.06
C ALA A 350 9.46 23.80 -17.18
N MET A 351 9.41 22.90 -16.20
CA MET A 351 8.27 21.98 -16.01
C MET A 351 7.05 22.76 -15.51
N PRO A 352 5.81 22.43 -15.94
CA PRO A 352 4.61 22.96 -15.29
C PRO A 352 4.66 22.71 -13.78
N SER A 353 4.42 23.76 -12.98
CA SER A 353 4.65 23.74 -11.52
C SER A 353 3.84 22.69 -10.75
N TRP A 354 2.74 22.20 -11.33
CA TRP A 354 1.90 21.17 -10.74
C TRP A 354 2.41 19.74 -11.01
N ILE A 355 3.39 19.55 -11.89
CA ILE A 355 3.98 18.24 -12.22
C ILE A 355 5.32 18.12 -11.48
N VAL A 356 5.41 17.16 -10.57
CA VAL A 356 6.62 16.92 -9.76
C VAL A 356 7.06 15.48 -9.94
N LEU A 357 8.22 15.26 -10.56
CA LEU A 357 8.85 13.95 -10.67
C LEU A 357 10.07 13.86 -9.77
N ARG A 358 10.22 12.72 -9.10
CA ARG A 358 11.39 12.40 -8.28
C ARG A 358 12.67 12.44 -9.12
N GLU A 359 13.69 13.19 -8.66
CA GLU A 359 14.94 13.40 -9.39
C GLU A 359 15.67 12.09 -9.75
N SER A 360 15.69 11.10 -8.85
CA SER A 360 16.33 9.81 -9.12
C SER A 360 15.70 9.03 -10.28
N ASP A 361 14.47 9.37 -10.65
CA ASP A 361 13.69 8.69 -11.69
C ASP A 361 13.86 9.38 -13.05
N HIS A 362 14.45 10.58 -13.11
CA HIS A 362 14.60 11.34 -14.36
C HIS A 362 15.43 10.56 -15.39
N GLY A 363 16.51 9.91 -14.96
CA GLY A 363 17.40 9.18 -15.86
C GLY A 363 16.72 8.02 -16.58
N SER A 364 15.91 7.22 -15.87
CA SER A 364 15.18 6.10 -16.47
C SER A 364 14.04 6.59 -17.38
N ILE A 365 13.32 7.64 -16.98
CA ILE A 365 12.27 8.26 -17.80
C ILE A 365 12.84 8.85 -19.09
N ILE A 366 13.95 9.59 -19.02
CA ILE A 366 14.64 10.14 -20.20
C ILE A 366 15.08 9.00 -21.14
N ALA A 367 15.60 7.90 -20.59
CA ALA A 367 16.01 6.75 -21.40
C ALA A 367 14.81 6.16 -22.17
N THR A 368 13.66 5.98 -21.50
CA THR A 368 12.43 5.55 -22.17
C THR A 368 12.02 6.52 -23.28
N LEU A 369 11.94 7.82 -22.98
CA LEU A 369 11.54 8.85 -23.93
C LEU A 369 12.44 8.86 -25.18
N ARG A 370 13.77 8.76 -25.01
CA ARG A 370 14.72 8.68 -26.13
C ARG A 370 14.56 7.41 -26.96
N SER A 371 14.25 6.29 -26.30
CA SER A 371 13.98 5.03 -26.98
C SER A 371 12.77 5.13 -27.91
N TRP A 372 11.74 5.89 -27.52
CA TRP A 372 10.54 6.15 -28.32
C TRP A 372 10.79 7.07 -29.52
N GLN A 373 11.86 7.87 -29.51
CA GLN A 373 12.26 8.69 -30.66
C GLN A 373 12.99 7.88 -31.75
N THR A 374 13.62 6.76 -31.40
CA THR A 374 14.60 6.11 -32.28
C THR A 374 14.47 4.58 -32.38
N GLU A 375 14.61 3.87 -31.27
CA GLU A 375 14.70 2.41 -31.25
C GLU A 375 13.32 1.74 -31.41
N ALA A 376 12.30 2.28 -30.73
CA ALA A 376 10.96 1.67 -30.70
C ALA A 376 10.34 1.61 -32.09
N ILE A 377 10.43 2.71 -32.85
CA ILE A 377 9.92 2.80 -34.22
C ILE A 377 10.66 1.86 -35.19
N LYS A 378 11.96 1.61 -34.98
CA LYS A 378 12.74 0.66 -35.80
C LYS A 378 12.36 -0.78 -35.50
N LYS A 379 12.15 -1.10 -34.22
CA LYS A 379 11.79 -2.46 -33.78
C LYS A 379 10.34 -2.82 -34.14
N TYR A 380 9.44 -1.85 -34.01
CA TYR A 380 8.00 -1.99 -34.24
C TYR A 380 7.50 -0.89 -35.19
N PRO A 381 7.79 -1.00 -36.50
CA PRO A 381 7.17 -0.15 -37.51
C PRO A 381 5.65 -0.37 -37.57
N ALA A 382 4.92 0.55 -38.21
CA ALA A 382 3.44 0.56 -38.23
C ALA A 382 2.83 -0.79 -38.67
N TYR A 383 3.36 -1.41 -39.73
CA TYR A 383 2.86 -2.73 -40.19
C TYR A 383 2.97 -3.82 -39.10
N ARG A 384 4.04 -3.81 -38.29
CA ARG A 384 4.24 -4.80 -37.21
C ARG A 384 3.28 -4.54 -36.05
N PHE A 385 3.00 -3.28 -35.74
CA PHE A 385 1.97 -2.89 -34.78
C PHE A 385 0.59 -3.38 -35.19
N ILE A 386 0.19 -3.14 -36.44
CA ILE A 386 -1.10 -3.59 -36.99
C ILE A 386 -1.21 -5.12 -36.91
N GLN A 387 -0.15 -5.85 -37.29
CA GLN A 387 -0.12 -7.31 -37.18
C GLN A 387 -0.30 -7.79 -35.74
N ASN A 388 0.38 -7.17 -34.78
CA ASN A 388 0.25 -7.52 -33.36
C ASN A 388 -1.14 -7.18 -32.82
N ALA A 389 -1.73 -6.05 -33.23
CA ALA A 389 -3.07 -5.64 -32.87
C ALA A 389 -4.13 -6.64 -33.38
N HIS A 390 -4.01 -7.09 -34.62
CA HIS A 390 -4.88 -8.12 -35.19
C HIS A 390 -4.74 -9.45 -34.43
N LYS A 391 -3.51 -9.86 -34.06
CA LYS A 391 -3.28 -11.06 -33.25
C LYS A 391 -3.93 -10.94 -31.87
N ALA A 392 -3.74 -9.81 -31.19
CA ALA A 392 -4.32 -9.56 -29.88
C ALA A 392 -5.86 -9.58 -29.92
N ARG A 393 -6.47 -8.95 -30.93
CA ARG A 393 -7.91 -8.97 -31.14
C ARG A 393 -8.45 -10.38 -31.40
N ALA A 394 -7.78 -11.14 -32.28
CA ALA A 394 -8.14 -12.54 -32.53
C ALA A 394 -8.05 -13.38 -31.24
N GLN A 395 -7.01 -13.19 -30.44
CA GLN A 395 -6.86 -13.88 -29.16
C GLN A 395 -7.94 -13.48 -28.15
N SER A 396 -8.30 -12.19 -28.08
CA SER A 396 -9.40 -11.70 -27.23
C SER A 396 -10.73 -12.36 -27.59
N ILE A 397 -11.06 -12.47 -28.89
CA ILE A 397 -12.27 -13.15 -29.37
C ILE A 397 -12.27 -14.63 -28.95
N VAL A 398 -11.14 -15.32 -29.13
CA VAL A 398 -11.00 -16.73 -28.71
C VAL A 398 -11.19 -16.86 -27.20
N ASN A 399 -10.52 -16.03 -26.40
CA ASN A 399 -10.65 -16.03 -24.94
C ASN A 399 -12.11 -15.82 -24.51
N ARG A 400 -12.80 -14.80 -25.03
CA ARG A 400 -14.21 -14.52 -24.70
C ARG A 400 -15.13 -15.70 -25.03
N SER A 401 -14.93 -16.33 -26.19
CA SER A 401 -15.72 -17.51 -26.59
C SER A 401 -15.52 -18.70 -25.67
N GLN A 402 -14.31 -18.89 -25.13
CA GLN A 402 -13.97 -19.97 -24.20
C GLN A 402 -14.64 -19.79 -22.83
N TYR A 403 -14.88 -18.55 -22.40
CA TYR A 403 -15.49 -18.22 -21.11
C TYR A 403 -17.01 -17.95 -21.20
N GLY A 404 -17.65 -18.29 -22.31
CA GLY A 404 -19.11 -18.18 -22.47
C GLY A 404 -19.63 -16.74 -22.50
N ALA A 405 -18.76 -15.75 -22.68
CA ALA A 405 -19.18 -14.39 -22.94
C ALA A 405 -19.83 -14.33 -24.32
N PRO A 406 -21.05 -13.77 -24.46
CA PRO A 406 -21.67 -13.61 -25.77
C PRO A 406 -20.73 -12.81 -26.69
N PRO A 407 -20.70 -13.10 -28.01
CA PRO A 407 -20.10 -12.18 -28.96
C PRO A 407 -20.72 -10.80 -28.73
N GLU A 408 -19.91 -9.76 -28.60
CA GLU A 408 -20.45 -8.40 -28.56
C GLU A 408 -21.26 -8.18 -29.84
N GLU A 409 -22.59 -8.20 -29.71
CA GLU A 409 -23.42 -7.39 -30.58
C GLU A 409 -23.11 -5.95 -30.18
N TYR A 410 -22.10 -5.33 -30.81
CA TYR A 410 -21.92 -3.88 -30.71
C TYR A 410 -23.29 -3.25 -30.96
N GLY A 411 -23.80 -2.58 -29.94
CA GLY A 411 -25.22 -2.34 -29.75
C GLY A 411 -25.92 -1.79 -31.00
N SER A 412 -27.16 -2.21 -31.18
CA SER A 412 -28.10 -1.91 -32.26
C SER A 412 -28.49 -0.42 -32.45
N THR A 413 -27.65 0.52 -32.00
CA THR A 413 -27.87 1.97 -32.09
C THR A 413 -26.62 2.75 -32.55
N VAL A 414 -25.66 2.08 -33.20
CA VAL A 414 -24.49 2.73 -33.80
C VAL A 414 -24.90 3.46 -35.10
N SER A 415 -24.44 4.71 -35.30
CA SER A 415 -24.67 5.45 -36.55
C SER A 415 -23.94 4.78 -37.73
N LYS A 416 -24.46 4.89 -38.95
CA LYS A 416 -23.82 4.30 -40.16
C LYS A 416 -22.35 4.70 -40.32
N GLU A 417 -22.00 5.91 -39.92
CA GLU A 417 -20.65 6.46 -39.97
C GLU A 417 -19.69 5.73 -39.01
N ARG A 418 -20.19 5.29 -37.85
CA ARG A 418 -19.43 4.53 -36.86
C ARG A 418 -19.26 3.08 -37.29
N ASP A 419 -20.27 2.47 -37.93
CA ASP A 419 -20.12 1.12 -38.51
C ASP A 419 -18.99 1.08 -39.55
N LEU A 420 -18.87 2.15 -40.33
CA LEU A 420 -17.80 2.29 -41.31
C LEU A 420 -16.42 2.47 -40.65
N GLU A 421 -16.31 3.32 -39.64
CA GLU A 421 -15.07 3.47 -38.86
C GLU A 421 -14.64 2.15 -38.19
N THR A 422 -15.58 1.39 -37.61
CA THR A 422 -15.33 0.06 -37.03
C THR A 422 -14.79 -0.92 -38.06
N LYS A 423 -15.37 -0.93 -39.27
CA LYS A 423 -14.91 -1.78 -40.38
C LYS A 423 -13.48 -1.43 -40.78
N ASP A 424 -13.15 -0.15 -40.87
CA ASP A 424 -11.82 0.31 -41.27
C ASP A 424 -10.76 0.02 -40.22
N TYR A 425 -11.10 0.26 -38.96
CA TYR A 425 -10.26 -0.10 -37.83
C TYR A 425 -9.99 -1.61 -37.81
N GLY A 426 -11.00 -2.45 -38.05
CA GLY A 426 -10.82 -3.90 -38.14
C GLY A 426 -9.90 -4.36 -39.29
N ALA A 427 -9.75 -3.57 -40.34
CA ALA A 427 -8.90 -3.90 -41.47
C ALA A 427 -7.45 -3.42 -41.31
N CYS A 428 -7.23 -2.29 -40.64
CA CYS A 428 -5.91 -1.63 -40.64
C CYS A 428 -5.56 -0.84 -39.38
N CYS A 429 -6.31 -1.02 -38.28
CA CYS A 429 -6.19 -0.28 -37.02
C CYS A 429 -6.28 1.25 -37.15
N MET A 430 -6.79 1.75 -38.28
CA MET A 430 -6.95 3.18 -38.54
C MET A 430 -8.22 3.69 -37.85
N LEU A 431 -8.07 4.69 -36.98
CA LEU A 431 -9.18 5.49 -36.45
C LEU A 431 -9.33 6.77 -37.25
N LEU A 432 -10.54 7.23 -37.51
CA LEU A 432 -10.78 8.35 -38.42
C LEU A 432 -10.24 9.66 -37.82
N PRO A 433 -9.27 10.34 -38.45
CA PRO A 433 -8.69 11.55 -37.88
C PRO A 433 -9.66 12.73 -37.87
N PRO A 434 -9.44 13.72 -36.98
CA PRO A 434 -10.08 15.02 -37.11
C PRO A 434 -9.66 15.71 -38.41
N SER A 435 -10.47 16.66 -38.87
CA SER A 435 -10.25 17.33 -40.17
C SER A 435 -8.88 17.99 -40.31
N SER A 436 -8.28 18.44 -39.21
CA SER A 436 -6.94 19.02 -39.15
C SER A 436 -5.81 18.02 -39.47
N ALA A 437 -6.05 16.73 -39.27
CA ALA A 437 -5.10 15.64 -39.48
C ALA A 437 -5.40 14.80 -40.75
N LEU A 438 -6.43 15.15 -41.52
CA LEU A 438 -6.71 14.55 -42.83
C LEU A 438 -5.79 15.13 -43.90
N ASP A 439 -5.07 14.28 -44.61
CA ASP A 439 -4.38 14.63 -45.86
C ASP A 439 -5.25 14.30 -47.09
N GLU A 440 -4.85 14.84 -48.25
CA GLU A 440 -5.62 14.73 -49.50
C GLU A 440 -5.68 13.32 -50.07
N ASP A 441 -4.65 12.49 -49.85
CA ASP A 441 -4.63 11.13 -50.38
C ASP A 441 -5.51 10.21 -49.55
N LEU A 442 -5.50 10.36 -48.22
CA LEU A 442 -6.44 9.70 -47.34
C LEU A 442 -7.89 10.09 -47.67
N LYS A 443 -8.18 11.38 -47.92
CA LYS A 443 -9.53 11.82 -48.33
C LYS A 443 -10.02 11.10 -49.58
N LYS A 444 -9.21 11.01 -50.64
CA LYS A 444 -9.55 10.29 -51.87
C LYS A 444 -9.87 8.82 -51.62
N ILE A 445 -9.18 8.18 -50.68
CA ILE A 445 -9.45 6.78 -50.32
C ILE A 445 -10.75 6.69 -49.51
N LEU A 446 -10.99 7.61 -48.57
CA LEU A 446 -12.20 7.65 -47.76
C LEU A 446 -13.46 7.94 -48.59
N ASP A 447 -13.35 8.69 -49.69
CA ASP A 447 -14.44 8.98 -50.64
C ASP A 447 -14.88 7.76 -51.45
N LEU A 448 -14.11 6.65 -51.45
CA LEU A 448 -14.52 5.41 -52.08
C LEU A 448 -15.72 4.78 -51.34
N PRO A 449 -16.59 4.01 -52.03
CA PRO A 449 -17.73 3.37 -51.39
C PRO A 449 -17.33 2.43 -50.23
N ALA A 450 -18.07 2.49 -49.13
CA ALA A 450 -17.86 1.66 -47.93
C ALA A 450 -17.86 0.14 -48.21
N THR A 451 -18.57 -0.32 -49.24
CA THR A 451 -18.65 -1.72 -49.67
C THR A 451 -17.48 -2.17 -50.54
N SER A 452 -16.60 -1.26 -50.96
CA SER A 452 -15.52 -1.55 -51.89
C SER A 452 -14.35 -2.27 -51.22
N ASN A 453 -14.03 -3.49 -51.69
CA ASN A 453 -12.79 -4.18 -51.33
C ASN A 453 -11.52 -3.43 -51.76
N ASP A 454 -11.64 -2.51 -52.73
CA ASP A 454 -10.55 -1.64 -53.15
C ASP A 454 -10.26 -0.58 -52.07
N ARG A 455 -11.30 -0.04 -51.41
CA ARG A 455 -11.15 0.91 -50.29
C ARG A 455 -10.36 0.29 -49.15
N SER A 456 -10.77 -0.88 -48.64
CA SER A 456 -10.11 -1.53 -47.51
C SER A 456 -8.63 -1.87 -47.81
N ARG A 457 -8.33 -2.38 -49.02
CA ARG A 457 -6.93 -2.66 -49.41
C ARG A 457 -6.09 -1.39 -49.53
N ARG A 458 -6.64 -0.31 -50.07
CA ARG A 458 -5.95 0.99 -50.19
C ARG A 458 -5.72 1.62 -48.82
N LEU A 459 -6.71 1.57 -47.92
CA LEU A 459 -6.56 2.04 -46.54
C LEU A 459 -5.46 1.26 -45.82
N GLN A 460 -5.47 -0.07 -45.91
CA GLN A 460 -4.44 -0.88 -45.27
C GLN A 460 -3.03 -0.51 -45.75
N ARG A 461 -2.81 -0.47 -47.07
CA ARG A 461 -1.51 -0.06 -47.63
C ARG A 461 -1.13 1.36 -47.22
N TYR A 462 -2.07 2.29 -47.33
CA TYR A 462 -1.85 3.68 -46.94
C TYR A 462 -1.40 3.79 -45.49
N THR A 463 -2.10 3.13 -44.55
CA THR A 463 -1.76 3.14 -43.13
C THR A 463 -0.41 2.47 -42.86
N GLU A 464 -0.14 1.30 -43.46
CA GLU A 464 1.13 0.59 -43.31
C GLU A 464 2.34 1.41 -43.81
N ASP A 465 2.17 2.13 -44.92
CA ASP A 465 3.23 2.89 -45.59
C ASP A 465 3.45 4.29 -44.98
N THR A 466 2.37 4.95 -44.54
CA THR A 466 2.43 6.38 -44.19
C THR A 466 2.28 6.64 -42.69
N TRP A 467 1.45 5.90 -41.96
CA TRP A 467 1.20 6.15 -40.55
C TRP A 467 2.37 5.72 -39.67
N LYS A 468 2.37 6.19 -38.42
CA LYS A 468 3.43 5.92 -37.45
C LYS A 468 2.89 5.09 -36.30
N PRO A 469 3.71 4.18 -35.73
CA PRO A 469 3.31 3.40 -34.57
C PRO A 469 3.12 4.30 -33.35
N ASN A 470 2.19 3.94 -32.47
CA ASN A 470 2.12 4.53 -31.14
C ASN A 470 3.25 3.98 -30.26
N VAL A 471 4.40 4.64 -30.34
CA VAL A 471 5.62 4.24 -29.63
C VAL A 471 5.48 4.21 -28.12
N THR A 472 4.51 4.94 -27.52
CA THR A 472 4.29 4.93 -26.07
C THR A 472 3.71 3.62 -25.54
N LEU A 473 3.32 2.69 -26.43
CA LEU A 473 2.89 1.34 -26.08
C LEU A 473 4.06 0.34 -26.01
N VAL A 474 5.29 0.77 -26.30
CA VAL A 474 6.46 -0.12 -26.37
C VAL A 474 7.31 0.00 -25.11
N ASP A 475 7.44 -1.10 -24.37
CA ASP A 475 8.52 -1.33 -23.41
C ASP A 475 9.62 -2.18 -24.06
N LEU A 476 10.65 -1.50 -24.58
CA LEU A 476 11.79 -2.17 -25.20
C LEU A 476 12.60 -2.98 -24.19
N ASN A 477 12.69 -2.55 -22.93
CA ASN A 477 13.45 -3.26 -21.90
C ASN A 477 12.83 -4.64 -21.63
N TYR A 478 11.49 -4.72 -21.61
CA TYR A 478 10.75 -5.97 -21.49
C TYR A 478 10.89 -6.85 -22.74
N VAL A 479 10.68 -6.28 -23.93
CA VAL A 479 10.75 -7.00 -25.21
C VAL A 479 12.14 -7.59 -25.48
N LEU A 480 13.21 -6.83 -25.21
CA LEU A 480 14.58 -7.23 -25.51
C LEU A 480 15.04 -8.47 -24.73
N GLN A 481 14.29 -8.88 -23.70
CA GLN A 481 14.59 -10.06 -22.89
C GLN A 481 13.86 -11.32 -23.34
N GLY A 482 13.44 -11.35 -24.61
CA GLY A 482 12.89 -12.55 -25.24
C GLY A 482 11.40 -12.76 -25.01
N ARG A 483 10.71 -11.79 -24.43
CA ARG A 483 9.25 -11.78 -24.23
C ARG A 483 8.61 -10.91 -25.31
N ASP A 484 8.44 -11.41 -26.54
CA ASP A 484 7.79 -10.68 -27.66
C ASP A 484 6.26 -10.61 -27.48
N LEU A 485 5.82 -10.10 -26.32
CA LEU A 485 4.44 -9.81 -25.96
C LEU A 485 4.32 -8.28 -25.91
N LEU A 486 4.14 -7.66 -27.09
CA LEU A 486 3.80 -6.24 -27.16
C LEU A 486 2.35 -6.08 -26.68
N ASP A 487 2.16 -5.37 -25.56
CA ASP A 487 0.85 -4.86 -25.20
C ASP A 487 0.46 -3.76 -26.20
N VAL A 488 -0.61 -4.01 -26.94
CA VAL A 488 -1.11 -3.11 -28.00
C VAL A 488 -2.20 -2.16 -27.48
N GLY A 489 -2.41 -2.09 -26.17
CA GLY A 489 -3.34 -1.17 -25.54
C GLY A 489 -4.81 -1.51 -25.76
N HIS A 490 -5.67 -0.49 -25.69
CA HIS A 490 -7.13 -0.63 -25.73
C HIS A 490 -7.63 -1.18 -27.07
N ASP A 491 -8.69 -1.98 -27.06
CA ASP A 491 -9.55 -2.06 -28.25
C ASP A 491 -10.27 -0.71 -28.36
N ALA A 492 -9.94 0.05 -29.41
CA ALA A 492 -10.51 1.37 -29.64
C ALA A 492 -12.05 1.37 -29.76
N MET A 493 -12.67 0.21 -29.98
CA MET A 493 -14.14 0.10 -30.03
C MET A 493 -14.78 0.08 -28.65
N GLU A 494 -14.13 -0.52 -27.64
CA GLU A 494 -14.57 -0.53 -26.24
C GLU A 494 -14.35 0.84 -25.55
N PHE A 495 -13.57 1.71 -26.18
CA PHE A 495 -13.12 2.99 -25.63
C PHE A 495 -14.25 4.00 -25.34
N ALA A 496 -15.25 4.11 -26.22
CA ALA A 496 -16.27 5.17 -26.11
C ALA A 496 -17.16 5.01 -24.87
N GLU A 497 -17.54 3.76 -24.59
CA GLU A 497 -18.38 3.41 -23.44
C GLU A 497 -17.56 3.54 -22.15
N THR A 498 -16.34 3.02 -22.13
CA THR A 498 -15.46 3.03 -20.94
C THR A 498 -15.02 4.42 -20.47
N LEU A 499 -14.93 5.42 -21.35
CA LEU A 499 -14.55 6.80 -20.96
C LEU A 499 -15.60 7.49 -20.06
N TYR A 500 -16.88 7.32 -20.38
CA TYR A 500 -17.98 8.03 -19.72
C TYR A 500 -18.69 7.16 -18.68
N ASP A 501 -18.45 5.86 -18.71
CA ASP A 501 -18.86 4.90 -17.71
C ASP A 501 -18.61 5.39 -16.29
N GLY A 502 -19.66 5.47 -15.47
CA GLY A 502 -19.59 5.95 -14.08
C GLY A 502 -19.08 7.39 -13.92
N CYS A 503 -19.07 8.20 -14.98
CA CYS A 503 -18.85 9.64 -14.86
C CYS A 503 -20.12 10.31 -14.34
N VAL A 504 -19.96 11.42 -13.62
CA VAL A 504 -21.09 12.22 -13.10
C VAL A 504 -21.75 13.09 -14.17
N TRP A 505 -21.44 12.87 -15.45
CA TRP A 505 -22.00 13.59 -16.59
C TRP A 505 -22.15 12.63 -17.80
N PRO A 506 -23.14 12.87 -18.68
CA PRO A 506 -23.38 12.00 -19.82
C PRO A 506 -22.34 12.20 -20.93
N GLY A 507 -22.11 11.14 -21.70
CA GLY A 507 -21.36 11.19 -22.95
C GLY A 507 -22.00 12.07 -24.03
N PRO A 508 -21.23 12.49 -25.04
CA PRO A 508 -21.77 13.26 -26.17
C PRO A 508 -22.86 12.46 -26.92
N LYS A 509 -23.94 13.15 -27.32
CA LYS A 509 -25.02 12.56 -28.13
C LYS A 509 -24.74 12.80 -29.62
N ARG A 510 -25.18 11.87 -30.48
CA ARG A 510 -25.10 11.98 -31.96
C ARG A 510 -23.65 12.14 -32.47
N THR A 511 -22.73 11.37 -31.89
CA THR A 511 -21.33 11.29 -32.35
C THR A 511 -21.25 10.61 -33.70
N THR A 512 -20.36 11.08 -34.57
CA THR A 512 -20.11 10.47 -35.89
C THR A 512 -18.82 9.66 -35.92
N LYS A 513 -17.92 9.90 -34.96
CA LYS A 513 -16.59 9.28 -34.88
C LYS A 513 -16.20 8.99 -33.42
N LEU A 514 -15.29 8.04 -33.20
CA LEU A 514 -14.72 7.78 -31.88
C LEU A 514 -14.00 8.99 -31.27
N TYR A 515 -13.39 9.82 -32.11
CA TYR A 515 -12.74 11.08 -31.70
C TYR A 515 -13.68 12.02 -30.91
N ASP A 516 -14.98 12.02 -31.21
CA ASP A 516 -15.95 12.92 -30.55
C ASP A 516 -16.05 12.63 -29.03
N PHE A 517 -15.91 11.35 -28.64
CA PHE A 517 -15.89 10.93 -27.24
C PHE A 517 -14.63 11.40 -26.51
N ALA A 518 -13.46 11.11 -27.10
CA ALA A 518 -12.16 11.53 -26.57
C ALA A 518 -12.08 13.05 -26.41
N LYS A 519 -12.53 13.79 -27.44
CA LYS A 519 -12.58 15.24 -27.43
C LYS A 519 -13.34 15.78 -26.22
N GLY A 520 -14.56 15.29 -26.01
CA GLY A 520 -15.38 15.71 -24.87
C GLY A 520 -14.73 15.40 -23.52
N TYR A 521 -14.11 14.23 -23.41
CA TYR A 521 -13.48 13.74 -22.19
C TYR A 521 -12.23 14.55 -21.84
N PHE A 522 -11.26 14.64 -22.74
CA PHE A 522 -10.00 15.37 -22.48
C PHE A 522 -10.20 16.88 -22.32
N LEU A 523 -11.19 17.48 -23.01
CA LEU A 523 -11.57 18.88 -22.74
C LEU A 523 -12.12 19.04 -21.31
N ALA A 524 -12.84 18.06 -20.79
CA ALA A 524 -13.34 18.10 -19.41
C ALA A 524 -12.21 17.94 -18.39
N THR A 525 -11.28 17.01 -18.62
CA THR A 525 -10.08 16.85 -17.79
C THR A 525 -9.23 18.13 -17.78
N ALA A 526 -8.98 18.73 -18.95
CA ALA A 526 -8.21 19.96 -19.06
C ALA A 526 -8.89 21.17 -18.42
N ARG A 527 -10.24 21.24 -18.43
CA ARG A 527 -10.98 22.24 -17.65
C ARG A 527 -10.78 22.06 -16.15
N GLY A 528 -10.81 20.81 -15.66
CA GLY A 528 -10.51 20.50 -14.26
C GLY A 528 -9.14 21.01 -13.85
N ILE A 529 -8.10 20.64 -14.61
CA ILE A 529 -6.73 21.15 -14.40
C ILE A 529 -6.72 22.68 -14.45
N SER A 530 -7.31 23.28 -15.46
CA SER A 530 -7.38 24.74 -15.62
C SER A 530 -8.04 25.43 -14.41
N GLY A 531 -9.07 24.83 -13.81
CA GLY A 531 -9.76 25.37 -12.63
C GLY A 531 -8.95 25.33 -11.34
N ILE A 532 -8.00 24.40 -11.21
CA ILE A 532 -7.24 24.14 -9.97
C ILE A 532 -5.73 24.26 -10.12
N ARG A 533 -5.22 24.63 -11.31
CA ARG A 533 -3.81 24.54 -11.70
C ARG A 533 -2.82 25.10 -10.68
N ASP A 534 -3.16 26.25 -10.09
CA ASP A 534 -2.28 27.00 -9.17
C ASP A 534 -2.27 26.42 -7.75
N ARG A 535 -3.12 25.42 -7.48
CA ARG A 535 -3.34 24.74 -6.21
C ARG A 535 -3.40 23.21 -6.39
N LEU A 536 -2.74 22.72 -7.44
CA LEU A 536 -2.62 21.31 -7.81
C LEU A 536 -1.16 20.87 -7.70
N THR A 537 -0.93 19.69 -7.15
CA THR A 537 0.36 19.01 -7.16
C THR A 537 0.15 17.54 -7.52
N ILE A 538 0.86 17.06 -8.53
CA ILE A 538 0.98 15.65 -8.87
C ILE A 538 2.43 15.23 -8.67
N GLU A 539 2.66 14.50 -7.60
CA GLU A 539 3.92 13.88 -7.21
C GLU A 539 4.00 12.48 -7.82
N ALA A 540 4.82 12.30 -8.85
CA ALA A 540 5.04 11.04 -9.56
C ALA A 540 6.34 10.36 -9.12
N ARG A 541 6.26 9.07 -8.76
CA ARG A 541 7.41 8.31 -8.25
C ARG A 541 7.42 6.88 -8.77
N SER A 542 8.60 6.41 -9.17
CA SER A 542 8.81 5.02 -9.54
C SER A 542 9.24 4.18 -8.33
N GLY A 543 8.73 2.96 -8.23
CA GLY A 543 9.19 1.98 -7.25
C GLY A 543 8.12 1.01 -6.75
N GLU A 544 8.56 0.09 -5.90
CA GLU A 544 7.67 -0.88 -5.26
C GLU A 544 6.81 -0.17 -4.21
N ILE A 545 5.48 -0.34 -4.32
CA ILE A 545 4.49 0.41 -3.55
C ILE A 545 4.64 0.20 -2.04
N GLY A 546 4.89 -1.02 -1.57
CA GLY A 546 5.03 -1.34 -0.15
C GLY A 546 6.17 -0.57 0.49
N ARG A 547 7.33 -0.48 -0.19
CA ARG A 547 8.47 0.33 0.26
C ARG A 547 8.17 1.82 0.29
N ILE A 548 7.42 2.33 -0.69
CA ILE A 548 7.05 3.75 -0.73
C ILE A 548 6.06 4.08 0.39
N LEU A 549 5.01 3.28 0.59
CA LEU A 549 4.03 3.46 1.67
C LEU A 549 4.70 3.36 3.04
N GLU A 550 5.55 2.35 3.24
CA GLU A 550 6.32 2.20 4.48
C GLU A 550 7.28 3.38 4.69
N GLY A 551 7.95 3.83 3.63
CA GLY A 551 8.82 5.01 3.68
C GLY A 551 8.09 6.28 4.06
N ILE A 552 6.89 6.52 3.52
CA ILE A 552 6.04 7.67 3.89
C ILE A 552 5.61 7.55 5.36
N ARG A 553 5.15 6.36 5.78
CA ARG A 553 4.64 6.11 7.14
C ARG A 553 5.68 6.39 8.22
N TYR A 554 6.92 5.94 8.00
CA TYR A 554 7.99 6.04 8.98
C TYR A 554 8.97 7.19 8.72
N GLY A 555 8.70 8.05 7.73
CA GLY A 555 9.54 9.21 7.42
C GLY A 555 10.92 8.84 6.88
N HIS A 556 11.04 7.73 6.15
CA HIS A 556 12.29 7.27 5.55
C HIS A 556 12.50 7.80 4.12
N MET A 557 11.60 8.67 3.63
CA MET A 557 11.70 9.30 2.32
C MET A 557 12.51 10.60 2.38
N ASN A 558 13.84 10.49 2.49
CA ASN A 558 14.74 11.65 2.65
C ASN A 558 14.73 12.63 1.46
N ASP A 559 14.33 12.15 0.28
CA ASP A 559 14.28 12.90 -0.98
C ASP A 559 12.89 13.49 -1.28
N ARG A 560 11.95 13.38 -0.33
CA ARG A 560 10.57 13.86 -0.48
C ARG A 560 10.38 15.17 0.28
N ASP A 561 9.68 16.11 -0.33
CA ASP A 561 9.35 17.38 0.29
C ASP A 561 8.58 17.15 1.62
N PRO A 562 9.07 17.68 2.76
CA PRO A 562 8.42 17.50 4.06
C PRO A 562 7.02 18.10 4.16
N SER A 563 6.65 19.03 3.28
CA SER A 563 5.31 19.63 3.20
C SER A 563 4.27 18.73 2.52
N TYR A 564 4.70 17.63 1.89
CA TYR A 564 3.81 16.72 1.20
C TYR A 564 3.03 15.85 2.18
N PRO A 565 1.80 15.43 1.81
CA PRO A 565 0.94 14.65 2.70
C PRO A 565 1.62 13.34 3.12
N THR A 566 1.58 13.03 4.41
CA THR A 566 1.92 11.71 4.97
C THR A 566 0.69 10.88 5.28
N THR A 567 -0.50 11.48 5.12
CA THR A 567 -1.80 10.82 5.23
C THR A 567 -2.72 11.28 4.10
N TYR A 568 -3.65 10.43 3.71
CA TYR A 568 -4.45 10.57 2.49
C TYR A 568 -5.94 10.47 2.78
N ASP A 569 -6.75 11.25 2.07
CA ASP A 569 -8.21 11.11 2.08
C ASP A 569 -8.64 9.86 1.30
N ARG A 570 -7.86 9.46 0.30
CA ARG A 570 -8.19 8.39 -0.64
C ARG A 570 -6.94 7.65 -1.08
N ILE A 571 -6.97 6.33 -0.98
CA ILE A 571 -5.91 5.45 -1.51
C ILE A 571 -6.55 4.47 -2.49
N HIS A 572 -6.07 4.41 -3.73
CA HIS A 572 -6.47 3.44 -4.73
C HIS A 572 -5.26 2.58 -5.11
N LEU A 573 -5.39 1.26 -5.04
CA LEU A 573 -4.28 0.33 -5.26
C LEU A 573 -4.46 -0.58 -6.47
N SER A 574 -5.40 -0.26 -7.38
CA SER A 574 -5.66 -1.09 -8.56
C SER A 574 -5.87 -2.56 -8.12
N ASN A 575 -5.23 -3.52 -8.77
CA ASN A 575 -5.15 -4.92 -8.40
C ASN A 575 -3.81 -5.34 -7.78
N ILE A 576 -2.99 -4.39 -7.30
CA ILE A 576 -1.73 -4.70 -6.62
C ILE A 576 -1.90 -5.78 -5.52
N PRO A 577 -2.94 -5.73 -4.65
CA PRO A 577 -3.12 -6.73 -3.60
C PRO A 577 -3.11 -8.18 -4.08
N ASP A 578 -3.56 -8.46 -5.30
CA ASP A 578 -3.56 -9.83 -5.87
C ASP A 578 -2.15 -10.45 -5.92
N TYR A 579 -1.12 -9.61 -5.96
CA TYR A 579 0.28 -10.01 -6.13
C TYR A 579 1.11 -9.94 -4.85
N VAL A 580 0.67 -9.16 -3.85
CA VAL A 580 1.51 -8.78 -2.70
C VAL A 580 0.95 -9.20 -1.34
N GLY A 581 -0.07 -10.07 -1.33
CA GLY A 581 -0.63 -10.64 -0.09
C GLY A 581 -2.02 -10.12 0.27
N GLY A 582 -2.80 -9.72 -0.73
CA GLY A 582 -4.22 -9.40 -0.64
C GLY A 582 -4.57 -8.35 0.39
N THR A 583 -5.65 -8.59 1.14
CA THR A 583 -6.13 -7.62 2.14
C THR A 583 -5.14 -7.35 3.27
N LEU A 584 -4.29 -8.32 3.60
CA LEU A 584 -3.25 -8.13 4.61
C LEU A 584 -2.27 -7.01 4.24
N PHE A 585 -1.91 -6.89 2.95
CA PHE A 585 -1.10 -5.76 2.47
C PHE A 585 -1.79 -4.41 2.76
N LYS A 586 -3.09 -4.32 2.47
CA LYS A 586 -3.85 -3.08 2.68
C LYS A 586 -3.92 -2.68 4.14
N TYR A 587 -4.18 -3.64 5.04
CA TYR A 587 -4.24 -3.38 6.49
C TYR A 587 -2.89 -2.89 7.05
N ILE A 588 -1.78 -3.40 6.52
CA ILE A 588 -0.44 -3.10 7.04
C ILE A 588 0.13 -1.81 6.47
N TYR A 589 -0.04 -1.56 5.17
CA TYR A 589 0.63 -0.47 4.46
C TYR A 589 -0.27 0.71 4.12
N ALA A 590 -1.51 0.47 3.68
CA ALA A 590 -2.40 1.54 3.21
C ALA A 590 -3.24 2.14 4.33
N LEU A 591 -3.88 1.30 5.15
CA LEU A 591 -4.79 1.73 6.21
C LEU A 591 -4.16 2.76 7.18
N PRO A 592 -2.90 2.59 7.64
CA PRO A 592 -2.27 3.53 8.56
C PRO A 592 -1.95 4.91 7.95
N LEU A 593 -2.03 5.02 6.62
CA LEU A 593 -1.82 6.27 5.89
C LEU A 593 -3.13 6.99 5.58
N LEU A 594 -4.28 6.52 6.06
CA LEU A 594 -5.53 7.24 5.90
C LEU A 594 -5.66 8.39 6.91
N LYS A 595 -6.21 9.51 6.46
CA LYS A 595 -6.66 10.56 7.37
C LYS A 595 -7.78 10.06 8.28
N SER A 596 -7.83 10.61 9.48
CA SER A 596 -8.87 10.37 10.46
C SER A 596 -10.19 11.07 10.10
N LYS A 597 -10.87 10.59 9.05
CA LYS A 597 -12.18 11.12 8.62
C LYS A 597 -13.10 9.99 8.23
N ALA A 598 -14.40 10.17 8.49
CA ALA A 598 -15.44 9.24 8.05
C ALA A 598 -15.49 9.09 6.52
N SER A 599 -15.04 10.11 5.78
CA SER A 599 -14.92 10.02 4.34
C SER A 599 -13.73 9.18 3.89
N SER A 600 -12.67 8.99 4.68
CA SER A 600 -11.39 8.46 4.20
C SER A 600 -11.35 6.93 4.07
N PHE A 601 -10.79 6.45 2.96
CA PHE A 601 -10.70 5.01 2.68
C PHE A 601 -9.59 4.61 1.70
N ALA A 602 -9.23 3.33 1.76
CA ALA A 602 -8.39 2.65 0.78
C ALA A 602 -9.23 1.62 0.00
N CYS A 603 -9.03 1.50 -1.32
CA CYS A 603 -9.74 0.53 -2.16
C CYS A 603 -8.82 -0.16 -3.18
N SER A 604 -9.27 -1.32 -3.65
CA SER A 604 -8.59 -2.15 -4.66
C SER A 604 -9.61 -3.06 -5.36
N ASN A 605 -9.17 -3.72 -6.43
CA ASN A 605 -9.92 -4.73 -7.15
C ASN A 605 -9.18 -6.07 -7.11
N CYS A 606 -9.89 -7.17 -6.95
CA CYS A 606 -9.39 -8.49 -7.29
C CYS A 606 -9.70 -8.75 -8.77
N LEU A 607 -8.70 -8.60 -9.62
CA LEU A 607 -8.83 -8.77 -11.08
C LEU A 607 -8.18 -10.06 -11.57
N ARG A 608 -7.14 -10.54 -10.87
CA ARG A 608 -6.37 -11.69 -11.32
C ARG A 608 -7.19 -12.96 -11.27
N ASN A 609 -7.81 -13.25 -10.14
CA ASN A 609 -8.46 -14.53 -9.83
C ASN A 609 -9.81 -14.36 -9.12
N PRO A 610 -10.72 -13.47 -9.58
CA PRO A 610 -11.99 -13.21 -8.92
C PRO A 610 -12.86 -14.48 -8.78
N HIS A 611 -12.82 -15.37 -9.76
CA HIS A 611 -13.58 -16.62 -9.75
C HIS A 611 -13.16 -17.61 -8.64
N ALA A 612 -11.96 -17.47 -8.09
CA ALA A 612 -11.52 -18.28 -6.96
C ALA A 612 -12.28 -17.90 -5.67
N PHE A 613 -12.89 -16.71 -5.61
CA PHE A 613 -13.48 -16.17 -4.40
C PHE A 613 -14.97 -15.89 -4.59
N SER A 614 -15.82 -16.69 -3.94
CA SER A 614 -17.28 -16.49 -3.94
C SER A 614 -17.76 -15.37 -3.01
N SER A 615 -16.87 -14.83 -2.16
CA SER A 615 -17.20 -13.74 -1.22
C SER A 615 -15.95 -13.01 -0.73
N LEU A 616 -16.14 -11.77 -0.24
CA LEU A 616 -15.08 -11.01 0.41
C LEU A 616 -14.51 -11.71 1.65
N ALA A 617 -15.35 -12.39 2.43
CA ALA A 617 -14.91 -13.16 3.59
C ALA A 617 -13.94 -14.29 3.21
N LEU A 618 -14.13 -14.94 2.05
CA LEU A 618 -13.21 -15.97 1.56
C LEU A 618 -11.88 -15.36 1.10
N PHE A 619 -11.93 -14.19 0.43
CA PHE A 619 -10.75 -13.43 0.04
C PHE A 619 -9.95 -12.98 1.27
N ASP A 620 -10.60 -12.37 2.26
CA ASP A 620 -9.98 -12.00 3.53
C ASP A 620 -9.39 -13.21 4.25
N ASN A 621 -10.14 -14.32 4.33
CA ASN A 621 -9.67 -15.55 4.99
C ASN A 621 -8.41 -16.11 4.32
N GLU A 622 -8.33 -16.07 2.99
CA GLU A 622 -7.13 -16.50 2.26
C GLU A 622 -5.90 -15.72 2.71
N TYR A 623 -5.96 -14.39 2.76
CA TYR A 623 -4.76 -13.59 3.01
C TYR A 623 -4.47 -13.33 4.49
N THR A 624 -5.49 -13.34 5.34
CA THR A 624 -5.36 -12.98 6.76
C THR A 624 -5.54 -14.14 7.73
N ARG A 625 -6.12 -15.27 7.29
CA ARG A 625 -6.68 -16.32 8.17
C ARG A 625 -7.75 -15.81 9.16
N LEU A 626 -8.46 -14.74 8.83
CA LEU A 626 -9.62 -14.28 9.60
C LEU A 626 -10.90 -14.65 8.84
N PRO A 627 -11.77 -15.49 9.42
CA PRO A 627 -12.87 -16.09 8.68
C PRO A 627 -14.13 -15.22 8.58
N ASP A 628 -14.17 -14.08 9.27
CA ASP A 628 -15.33 -13.19 9.33
C ASP A 628 -14.94 -11.73 9.61
N ALA A 629 -15.84 -10.82 9.23
CA ALA A 629 -15.63 -9.38 9.34
C ALA A 629 -15.44 -8.91 10.79
N SER A 630 -16.09 -9.55 11.77
CA SER A 630 -15.92 -9.23 13.19
C SER A 630 -14.48 -9.49 13.65
N SER A 631 -13.90 -10.61 13.23
CA SER A 631 -12.51 -10.94 13.55
C SER A 631 -11.54 -9.97 12.88
N VAL A 632 -11.78 -9.62 11.61
CA VAL A 632 -11.02 -8.57 10.89
C VAL A 632 -11.10 -7.23 11.62
N GLU A 633 -12.29 -6.81 12.05
CA GLU A 633 -12.53 -5.57 12.78
C GLU A 633 -11.75 -5.53 14.11
N LYS A 634 -11.80 -6.61 14.91
CA LYS A 634 -11.10 -6.68 16.20
C LYS A 634 -9.58 -6.57 16.05
N VAL A 635 -9.02 -7.24 15.03
CA VAL A 635 -7.58 -7.33 14.77
C VAL A 635 -7.03 -6.04 14.14
N PHE A 636 -7.68 -5.57 13.07
CA PHE A 636 -7.15 -4.47 12.25
C PHE A 636 -7.82 -3.12 12.51
N LYS A 637 -8.84 -3.05 13.38
CA LYS A 637 -9.61 -1.83 13.70
C LYS A 637 -10.13 -1.14 12.44
N VAL A 638 -10.74 -1.96 11.57
CA VAL A 638 -11.15 -1.57 10.23
C VAL A 638 -12.60 -1.96 9.97
N LYS A 639 -13.32 -1.09 9.25
CA LYS A 639 -14.60 -1.42 8.63
C LYS A 639 -14.35 -1.72 7.17
N VAL A 640 -14.71 -2.93 6.77
CA VAL A 640 -14.68 -3.36 5.37
C VAL A 640 -16.09 -3.28 4.82
N THR A 641 -16.25 -2.73 3.62
CA THR A 641 -17.56 -2.61 2.95
C THR A 641 -17.36 -2.86 1.47
N GLN A 642 -18.28 -3.62 0.85
CA GLN A 642 -18.23 -3.82 -0.60
C GLN A 642 -18.60 -2.52 -1.29
N LEU A 643 -17.93 -2.19 -2.39
CA LEU A 643 -18.22 -0.92 -3.07
C LEU A 643 -19.64 -0.93 -3.64
N GLU A 644 -20.12 -2.09 -4.05
CA GLU A 644 -21.48 -2.37 -4.53
C GLU A 644 -22.54 -1.93 -3.51
N GLU A 645 -22.31 -2.23 -2.23
CA GLU A 645 -23.20 -1.83 -1.12
C GLU A 645 -23.25 -0.31 -0.93
N MET A 646 -22.20 0.39 -1.37
CA MET A 646 -22.12 1.85 -1.32
C MET A 646 -22.42 2.53 -2.65
N LYS A 647 -22.80 1.79 -3.71
CA LYS A 647 -23.18 2.37 -5.02
C LYS A 647 -24.17 3.51 -4.82
N GLY A 648 -25.31 3.29 -4.14
CA GLY A 648 -26.30 4.36 -3.91
C GLY A 648 -25.81 5.60 -3.13
N THR A 649 -24.67 5.51 -2.42
CA THR A 649 -24.07 6.61 -1.65
C THR A 649 -22.94 7.32 -2.41
N LEU A 650 -22.18 6.57 -3.23
CA LEU A 650 -21.01 7.07 -3.96
C LEU A 650 -21.30 7.37 -5.43
N PHE A 651 -22.26 6.67 -6.06
CA PHE A 651 -22.56 6.70 -7.50
C PHE A 651 -24.06 6.42 -7.83
N PRO A 652 -24.78 7.29 -8.56
CA PRO A 652 -26.10 6.94 -9.11
C PRO A 652 -26.02 5.71 -10.04
N LYS A 653 -27.06 4.85 -9.99
CA LYS A 653 -27.16 3.51 -10.60
C LYS A 653 -26.72 3.43 -12.08
N ASP A 654 -26.03 2.35 -12.46
CA ASP A 654 -26.51 1.37 -13.46
C ASP A 654 -25.50 0.21 -13.70
N ASP A 655 -26.08 -0.89 -14.21
CA ASP A 655 -25.58 -2.19 -14.67
C ASP A 655 -25.21 -3.31 -13.67
N GLU A 656 -26.08 -4.32 -13.73
CA GLU A 656 -25.96 -5.71 -13.24
C GLU A 656 -25.71 -6.61 -14.47
N ASP A 657 -25.12 -7.80 -14.26
CA ASP A 657 -24.92 -8.91 -15.22
C ASP A 657 -23.54 -9.10 -15.89
N ILE A 658 -22.46 -8.92 -15.13
CA ILE A 658 -21.19 -9.67 -15.31
C ILE A 658 -20.72 -10.08 -13.91
N PRO A 659 -20.04 -11.23 -13.67
CA PRO A 659 -19.37 -11.47 -12.39
C PRO A 659 -18.38 -10.33 -12.15
N ALA A 660 -18.79 -9.33 -11.37
CA ALA A 660 -17.99 -8.14 -11.15
C ALA A 660 -16.68 -8.58 -10.47
N PRO A 661 -15.53 -7.97 -10.84
CA PRO A 661 -14.32 -8.18 -10.06
C PRO A 661 -14.63 -7.90 -8.60
N LEU A 662 -14.19 -8.79 -7.70
CA LEU A 662 -14.43 -8.60 -6.28
C LEU A 662 -13.76 -7.28 -5.86
N ARG A 663 -14.57 -6.29 -5.49
CA ARG A 663 -14.13 -4.93 -5.21
C ARG A 663 -14.50 -4.54 -3.80
N ASP A 664 -13.53 -3.98 -3.09
CA ASP A 664 -13.72 -3.66 -1.68
C ASP A 664 -13.14 -2.30 -1.30
N MET A 665 -13.76 -1.73 -0.27
CA MET A 665 -13.38 -0.47 0.34
C MET A 665 -13.14 -0.69 1.83
N MET A 666 -12.03 -0.13 2.33
CA MET A 666 -11.58 -0.26 3.70
C MET A 666 -11.44 1.12 4.34
N ALA A 667 -12.11 1.32 5.47
CA ALA A 667 -12.03 2.54 6.26
C ALA A 667 -11.57 2.23 7.69
N SER A 668 -10.71 3.10 8.25
CA SER A 668 -10.27 2.96 9.64
C SER A 668 -11.42 3.25 10.60
N LEU A 669 -11.58 2.43 11.64
CA LEU A 669 -12.52 2.67 12.71
C LEU A 669 -11.91 3.64 13.72
N MET A 670 -12.16 4.92 13.52
CA MET A 670 -11.81 5.94 14.50
C MET A 670 -12.58 5.69 15.80
N GLY A 671 -11.86 5.36 16.88
CA GLY A 671 -12.46 5.13 18.21
C GLY A 671 -13.34 3.88 18.30
N GLY A 672 -13.10 2.86 17.48
CA GLY A 672 -13.94 1.66 17.40
C GLY A 672 -14.08 0.90 18.72
N SER A 673 -15.33 0.56 19.06
CA SER A 673 -15.77 -0.22 20.22
C SER A 673 -15.58 -1.73 20.10
N GLY A 674 -15.13 -2.22 18.93
CA GLY A 674 -14.78 -3.62 18.73
C GLY A 674 -13.58 -3.94 19.59
N GLY A 675 -13.78 -4.72 20.67
CA GLY A 675 -12.70 -5.12 21.58
C GLY A 675 -11.54 -5.83 20.87
N LEU A 676 -10.52 -6.23 21.62
CA LEU A 676 -9.45 -7.07 21.06
C LEU A 676 -9.94 -8.52 20.95
N LEU A 677 -9.26 -9.32 20.13
CA LEU A 677 -9.29 -10.78 20.32
C LEU A 677 -8.76 -11.10 21.72
N THR A 678 -9.23 -12.21 22.30
CA THR A 678 -8.62 -12.73 23.52
C THR A 678 -7.16 -13.12 23.26
N ARG A 679 -6.35 -13.24 24.32
CA ARG A 679 -4.96 -13.71 24.22
C ARG A 679 -4.84 -15.04 23.48
N GLU A 680 -5.70 -16.00 23.81
CA GLU A 680 -5.71 -17.35 23.22
C GLU A 680 -6.09 -17.34 21.73
N GLU A 681 -7.09 -16.54 21.35
CA GLU A 681 -7.46 -16.35 19.94
C GLU A 681 -6.34 -15.67 19.15
N THR A 682 -5.69 -14.66 19.73
CA THR A 682 -4.58 -13.92 19.13
C THR A 682 -3.39 -14.84 18.88
N GLU A 683 -3.03 -15.66 19.88
CA GLU A 683 -1.96 -16.64 19.79
C GLU A 683 -2.25 -17.71 18.71
N THR A 684 -3.46 -18.27 18.74
CA THR A 684 -3.89 -19.27 17.75
C THR A 684 -3.88 -18.70 16.33
N TRP A 685 -4.34 -17.47 16.15
CA TRP A 685 -4.35 -16.80 14.86
C TRP A 685 -2.93 -16.49 14.36
N LEU A 686 -2.07 -15.91 15.19
CA LEU A 686 -0.69 -15.58 14.81
C LEU A 686 0.14 -16.82 14.48
N TYR A 687 0.03 -17.91 15.26
CA TYR A 687 0.66 -19.18 14.89
C TYR A 687 0.12 -19.74 13.58
N GLY A 688 -1.19 -19.62 13.37
CA GLY A 688 -1.82 -20.06 12.13
C GLY A 688 -1.32 -19.29 10.91
N LEU A 689 -1.19 -17.97 11.04
CA LEU A 689 -0.71 -17.09 9.99
C LEU A 689 0.80 -17.28 9.74
N PHE A 690 1.60 -17.45 10.80
CA PHE A 690 3.00 -17.84 10.69
C PHE A 690 3.16 -19.13 9.89
N LEU A 691 2.40 -20.17 10.23
CA LEU A 691 2.44 -21.45 9.53
C LEU A 691 2.01 -21.33 8.07
N LYS A 692 1.04 -20.46 7.75
CA LYS A 692 0.65 -20.20 6.36
C LYS A 692 1.75 -19.52 5.55
N ILE A 693 2.48 -18.57 6.15
CA ILE A 693 3.57 -17.86 5.47
C ILE A 693 4.78 -18.80 5.27
N ALA A 694 5.14 -19.55 6.31
CA ALA A 694 6.29 -20.46 6.32
C ALA A 694 6.06 -21.72 5.47
N LEU A 695 4.85 -22.27 5.50
CA LEU A 695 4.45 -23.50 4.82
C LEU A 695 3.24 -23.22 3.91
N PRO A 696 3.43 -22.51 2.78
CA PRO A 696 2.34 -22.23 1.88
C PRO A 696 1.79 -23.54 1.28
N THR A 697 0.47 -23.66 1.24
CA THR A 697 -0.22 -24.79 0.60
C THR A 697 0.13 -24.88 -0.88
N HIS A 698 0.18 -26.10 -1.41
CA HIS A 698 0.30 -26.34 -2.85
C HIS A 698 -0.78 -25.57 -3.62
N ARG A 699 -0.37 -24.81 -4.64
CA ARG A 699 -1.24 -24.01 -5.49
C ARG A 699 -1.39 -24.73 -6.84
N PRO A 700 -2.56 -25.33 -7.15
CA PRO A 700 -2.74 -26.10 -8.38
C PRO A 700 -2.57 -25.22 -9.62
N ASN A 701 -1.80 -25.71 -10.60
CA ASN A 701 -1.43 -24.98 -11.82
C ASN A 701 -2.39 -25.27 -13.00
N TRP A 702 -3.70 -25.33 -12.74
CA TRP A 702 -4.68 -25.77 -13.75
C TRP A 702 -5.03 -24.68 -14.77
N ASN A 703 -4.94 -23.40 -14.38
CA ASN A 703 -5.12 -22.23 -15.24
C ASN A 703 -4.37 -21.02 -14.63
N HIS A 704 -3.53 -20.32 -15.39
CA HIS A 704 -2.79 -19.14 -14.93
C HIS A 704 -3.72 -18.05 -14.35
N MET A 705 -4.93 -17.91 -14.90
CA MET A 705 -5.93 -16.90 -14.51
C MET A 705 -6.68 -17.25 -13.21
N GLU A 706 -6.52 -18.44 -12.65
CA GLU A 706 -7.14 -18.83 -11.37
C GLU A 706 -6.12 -18.93 -10.22
N LEU A 707 -4.85 -18.69 -10.53
CA LEU A 707 -3.75 -18.91 -9.59
C LEU A 707 -3.75 -17.86 -8.47
N VAL A 708 -4.02 -18.33 -7.24
CA VAL A 708 -3.93 -17.57 -5.99
C VAL A 708 -2.49 -17.56 -5.48
N TYR A 709 -1.87 -16.39 -5.38
CA TYR A 709 -0.49 -16.26 -4.93
C TYR A 709 -0.35 -16.38 -3.41
N SER A 710 0.81 -16.89 -2.98
CA SER A 710 1.24 -16.88 -1.57
C SER A 710 2.58 -16.18 -1.43
N PRO A 711 2.62 -14.87 -1.75
CA PRO A 711 3.86 -14.17 -2.05
C PRO A 711 4.66 -13.84 -0.79
N LEU A 712 4.04 -13.86 0.39
CA LEU A 712 4.65 -13.35 1.62
C LEU A 712 5.81 -14.21 2.11
N ASN A 713 6.81 -13.57 2.72
CA ASN A 713 7.90 -14.20 3.48
C ASN A 713 7.82 -13.83 4.97
N LEU A 714 8.72 -14.38 5.80
CA LEU A 714 8.68 -14.22 7.26
C LEU A 714 8.90 -12.77 7.75
N SER A 715 9.48 -11.89 6.93
CA SER A 715 9.61 -10.46 7.24
C SER A 715 8.25 -9.78 7.44
N MET A 716 7.19 -10.28 6.80
CA MET A 716 5.83 -9.78 6.99
C MET A 716 5.33 -9.96 8.43
N PHE A 717 5.77 -11.02 9.13
CA PHE A 717 5.31 -11.31 10.49
C PHE A 717 5.60 -10.16 11.47
N PHE A 718 6.78 -9.54 11.37
CA PHE A 718 7.17 -8.41 12.22
C PHE A 718 6.36 -7.14 11.95
N ARG A 719 5.92 -6.92 10.70
CA ARG A 719 5.03 -5.82 10.33
C ARG A 719 3.62 -6.03 10.86
N ILE A 720 3.15 -7.28 10.89
CA ILE A 720 1.89 -7.65 11.54
C ILE A 720 1.97 -7.34 13.04
N LEU A 721 3.02 -7.79 13.74
CA LEU A 721 3.18 -7.50 15.18
C LEU A 721 3.21 -5.99 15.47
N SER A 722 3.91 -5.21 14.64
CA SER A 722 3.93 -3.74 14.75
C SER A 722 2.53 -3.13 14.58
N THR A 723 1.73 -3.68 13.65
CA THR A 723 0.36 -3.23 13.39
C THR A 723 -0.58 -3.58 14.55
N LEU A 724 -0.47 -4.78 15.12
CA LEU A 724 -1.26 -5.20 16.28
C LEU A 724 -0.96 -4.33 17.50
N PHE A 725 0.31 -4.05 17.77
CA PHE A 725 0.68 -3.16 18.87
C PHE A 725 0.07 -1.77 18.69
N ALA A 726 0.14 -1.20 17.48
CA ALA A 726 -0.51 0.08 17.17
C ALA A 726 -2.04 0.05 17.33
N ASN A 727 -2.65 -1.12 17.19
CA ASN A 727 -4.09 -1.35 17.38
C ASN A 727 -4.48 -1.68 18.84
N GLY A 728 -3.53 -1.58 19.77
CA GLY A 728 -3.76 -1.73 21.22
C GLY A 728 -3.53 -3.13 21.78
N TYR A 729 -2.97 -4.07 21.00
CA TYR A 729 -2.62 -5.39 21.55
C TYR A 729 -1.43 -5.27 22.53
N PRO A 730 -1.51 -5.85 23.75
CA PRO A 730 -0.44 -5.74 24.73
C PRO A 730 0.89 -6.32 24.22
N ALA A 731 1.97 -5.54 24.34
CA ALA A 731 3.33 -5.98 24.00
C ALA A 731 3.72 -7.36 24.55
N HIS A 732 3.39 -7.68 25.81
CA HIS A 732 3.74 -8.96 26.40
C HIS A 732 3.07 -10.15 25.70
N TRP A 733 1.86 -10.00 25.12
CA TRP A 733 1.25 -11.06 24.30
C TRP A 733 2.04 -11.28 23.01
N LEU A 734 2.39 -10.19 22.32
CA LEU A 734 3.11 -10.24 21.05
C LEU A 734 4.55 -10.72 21.22
N ALA A 735 5.22 -10.28 22.28
CA ALA A 735 6.56 -10.69 22.67
C ALA A 735 6.62 -12.18 23.01
N ASP A 736 5.68 -12.70 23.80
CA ASP A 736 5.63 -14.11 24.17
C ASP A 736 5.46 -15.02 22.94
N ILE A 737 4.62 -14.64 21.98
CA ILE A 737 4.43 -15.35 20.71
C ILE A 737 5.73 -15.35 19.89
N LEU A 738 6.37 -14.19 19.76
CA LEU A 738 7.64 -14.04 19.03
C LEU A 738 8.73 -14.91 19.68
N VAL A 739 8.87 -14.86 21.00
CA VAL A 739 9.84 -15.67 21.77
C VAL A 739 9.55 -17.17 21.60
N THR A 740 8.28 -17.56 21.61
CA THR A 740 7.86 -18.95 21.44
C THR A 740 8.23 -19.49 20.06
N ILE A 741 8.01 -18.73 18.99
CA ILE A 741 8.43 -19.09 17.64
C ILE A 741 9.97 -19.13 17.56
N ALA A 742 10.66 -18.09 18.03
CA ALA A 742 12.11 -18.00 17.94
C ALA A 742 12.83 -19.08 18.78
N THR A 743 12.19 -19.63 19.79
CA THR A 743 12.74 -20.73 20.62
C THR A 743 12.24 -22.12 20.22
N ASN A 744 11.48 -22.23 19.12
CA ASN A 744 10.89 -23.49 18.64
C ASN A 744 10.09 -24.20 19.75
N ARG A 745 9.20 -23.46 20.43
CA ARG A 745 8.36 -23.98 21.53
C ARG A 745 6.88 -23.91 21.23
N MET A 746 6.51 -23.74 19.96
CA MET A 746 5.13 -23.53 19.53
C MET A 746 4.26 -24.75 19.82
N GLN A 747 3.27 -24.58 20.71
CA GLN A 747 2.18 -25.53 20.94
C GLN A 747 0.88 -24.87 20.51
N THR A 748 0.11 -25.51 19.62
CA THR A 748 -1.07 -24.86 19.06
C THR A 748 -2.17 -25.84 18.63
N THR A 749 -3.39 -25.32 18.60
CA THR A 749 -4.60 -25.96 18.10
C THR A 749 -4.87 -25.66 16.62
N THR A 750 -4.07 -24.79 15.99
CA THR A 750 -4.15 -24.52 14.55
C THR A 750 -3.23 -25.43 13.74
N ARG A 751 -3.43 -25.52 12.42
CA ARG A 751 -2.60 -26.32 11.51
C ARG A 751 -2.17 -25.50 10.28
N PRO A 752 -1.09 -25.91 9.59
CA PRO A 752 -0.77 -25.37 8.27
C PRO A 752 -1.93 -25.62 7.31
N PRO A 753 -2.23 -24.65 6.43
CA PRO A 753 -3.36 -24.74 5.51
C PRO A 753 -3.20 -25.89 4.50
N ARG A 754 -4.31 -26.54 4.14
CA ARG A 754 -4.38 -27.66 3.19
C ARG A 754 -5.29 -27.40 1.99
N SER A 755 -6.06 -26.32 2.02
CA SER A 755 -6.91 -25.85 0.93
C SER A 755 -6.35 -24.61 0.22
N CYS A 756 -6.74 -24.43 -1.05
CA CYS A 756 -6.42 -23.26 -1.86
C CYS A 756 -7.61 -22.94 -2.79
N PRO A 757 -8.25 -21.75 -2.67
CA PRO A 757 -8.13 -20.81 -1.54
C PRO A 757 -8.40 -21.47 -0.19
N LEU A 758 -7.94 -20.84 0.89
CA LEU A 758 -8.15 -21.34 2.24
C LEU A 758 -9.63 -21.36 2.59
N ASP A 759 -10.13 -22.55 2.88
CA ASP A 759 -11.50 -22.78 3.33
C ASP A 759 -11.71 -22.14 4.72
N ILE A 760 -12.82 -21.43 4.87
CA ILE A 760 -13.26 -20.83 6.13
C ILE A 760 -13.50 -21.92 7.20
N ALA A 761 -14.06 -23.07 6.81
CA ALA A 761 -14.27 -24.19 7.72
C ALA A 761 -12.95 -24.78 8.23
N GLU A 762 -11.91 -24.80 7.38
CA GLU A 762 -10.56 -25.18 7.79
C GLU A 762 -9.99 -24.17 8.80
N THR A 763 -10.13 -22.87 8.55
CA THR A 763 -9.68 -21.82 9.49
C THR A 763 -10.36 -21.93 10.86
N LYS A 764 -11.68 -22.18 10.89
CA LYS A 764 -12.47 -22.27 12.14
C LYS A 764 -12.23 -23.58 12.91
N LYS A 765 -11.59 -24.58 12.30
CA LYS A 765 -11.41 -25.89 12.91
C LYS A 765 -10.37 -25.82 14.04
N ILE A 766 -10.81 -26.15 15.25
CA ILE A 766 -9.94 -26.31 16.42
C ILE A 766 -9.43 -27.75 16.46
N HIS A 767 -8.11 -27.94 16.41
CA HIS A 767 -7.48 -29.24 16.57
C HIS A 767 -6.99 -29.44 18.02
N PRO A 768 -6.72 -30.69 18.44
CA PRO A 768 -6.05 -30.94 19.72
C PRO A 768 -4.73 -30.18 19.81
N LEU A 769 -4.40 -29.67 21.01
CA LEU A 769 -3.14 -28.98 21.28
C LEU A 769 -1.97 -29.92 20.92
N LYS A 770 -1.05 -29.43 20.08
CA LYS A 770 0.11 -30.21 19.64
C LYS A 770 1.33 -29.31 19.48
N TYR A 771 2.49 -29.84 19.85
CA TYR A 771 3.78 -29.26 19.49
C TYR A 771 3.99 -29.33 17.97
N VAL A 772 4.38 -28.20 17.37
CA VAL A 772 4.68 -28.10 15.93
C VAL A 772 6.14 -27.72 15.80
N ASP A 773 6.95 -28.66 15.30
CA ASP A 773 8.38 -28.45 15.09
C ASP A 773 8.60 -27.53 13.89
N ILE A 774 9.18 -26.36 14.15
CA ILE A 774 9.51 -25.33 13.15
C ILE A 774 11.02 -25.14 13.01
N SER A 775 11.81 -26.15 13.37
CA SER A 775 13.27 -26.17 13.20
C SER A 775 13.75 -25.67 11.83
N PRO A 776 13.12 -26.03 10.68
CA PRO A 776 13.56 -25.56 9.37
C PRO A 776 13.57 -24.02 9.20
N PHE A 777 12.72 -23.30 9.93
CA PHE A 777 12.55 -21.84 9.82
C PHE A 777 13.21 -21.08 10.96
N THR A 778 13.72 -21.77 11.98
CA THR A 778 14.18 -21.13 13.22
C THR A 778 15.40 -20.25 13.00
N THR A 779 16.33 -20.63 12.11
CA THR A 779 17.52 -19.82 11.79
C THR A 779 17.15 -18.52 11.07
N GLU A 780 16.29 -18.60 10.05
CA GLU A 780 15.76 -17.42 9.35
C GLU A 780 15.00 -16.52 10.33
N PHE A 781 14.08 -17.09 11.11
CA PHE A 781 13.26 -16.32 12.04
C PHE A 781 14.08 -15.63 13.13
N ARG A 782 15.09 -16.29 13.72
CA ARG A 782 16.00 -15.67 14.70
C ARG A 782 16.84 -14.55 14.08
N THR A 783 17.28 -14.72 12.83
CA THR A 783 18.03 -13.70 12.09
C THR A 783 17.14 -12.48 11.86
N LEU A 784 15.91 -12.69 11.40
CA LEU A 784 14.93 -11.63 11.25
C LEU A 784 14.60 -10.97 12.60
N THR A 785 14.41 -11.73 13.68
CA THR A 785 14.21 -11.15 15.02
C THR A 785 15.37 -10.25 15.40
N GLY A 786 16.62 -10.69 15.26
CA GLY A 786 17.79 -9.86 15.54
C GLY A 786 17.79 -8.52 14.78
N LEU A 787 17.38 -8.54 13.50
CA LEU A 787 17.21 -7.34 12.68
C LEU A 787 16.02 -6.49 13.16
N TRP A 788 14.86 -7.08 13.40
CA TRP A 788 13.63 -6.34 13.67
C TRP A 788 13.52 -5.80 15.11
N LEU A 789 14.29 -6.32 16.07
CA LEU A 789 14.20 -5.93 17.49
C LEU A 789 14.25 -4.40 17.72
N GLY A 790 15.20 -3.70 17.10
CA GLY A 790 15.31 -2.23 17.21
C GLY A 790 14.24 -1.43 16.46
N GLU A 791 13.47 -2.09 15.57
CA GLU A 791 12.41 -1.49 14.75
C GLU A 791 11.00 -1.84 15.24
N LEU A 792 10.86 -2.86 16.10
CA LEU A 792 9.60 -3.20 16.75
C LEU A 792 9.21 -2.09 17.75
N PRO A 793 7.92 -1.76 17.84
CA PRO A 793 7.45 -0.71 18.75
C PRO A 793 7.38 -1.16 20.23
N PHE A 794 7.85 -2.38 20.53
CA PHE A 794 7.92 -2.95 21.88
C PHE A 794 9.17 -3.82 22.04
N GLY A 795 9.66 -3.96 23.27
CA GLY A 795 10.81 -4.81 23.60
C GLY A 795 10.42 -6.20 24.11
N LEU A 796 11.42 -7.10 24.17
CA LEU A 796 11.27 -8.44 24.75
C LEU A 796 11.68 -8.43 26.22
N ALA A 797 10.93 -9.18 27.03
CA ALA A 797 11.20 -9.36 28.46
C ALA A 797 11.71 -10.77 28.80
N THR A 798 12.04 -11.56 27.78
CA THR A 798 12.58 -12.92 27.85
C THR A 798 13.70 -13.03 26.84
N SER A 799 14.84 -13.63 27.22
CA SER A 799 15.98 -13.72 26.32
C SER A 799 15.73 -14.68 25.16
N VAL A 800 16.22 -14.31 23.97
CA VAL A 800 16.22 -15.15 22.77
C VAL A 800 17.62 -15.16 22.19
N SER A 801 18.11 -16.34 21.81
CA SER A 801 19.37 -16.45 21.07
C SER A 801 19.17 -15.94 19.64
N VAL A 802 19.52 -14.67 19.43
CA VAL A 802 19.49 -14.01 18.11
C VAL A 802 20.90 -13.52 17.73
N PRO A 803 21.28 -13.58 16.45
CA PRO A 803 22.54 -13.00 16.02
C PRO A 803 22.47 -11.47 16.13
N PRO A 804 23.52 -10.80 16.64
CA PRO A 804 23.56 -9.34 16.63
C PRO A 804 23.60 -8.84 15.17
N PRO A 805 22.91 -7.74 14.82
CA PRO A 805 22.85 -7.27 13.45
C PRO A 805 24.23 -7.00 12.81
N SER A 806 25.22 -6.61 13.61
CA SER A 806 26.61 -6.40 13.16
C SER A 806 27.28 -7.65 12.58
N ARG A 807 26.78 -8.84 12.90
CA ARG A 807 27.26 -10.14 12.37
C ARG A 807 26.45 -10.65 11.18
N ILE A 808 25.32 -10.03 10.85
CA ILE A 808 24.48 -10.42 9.73
C ILE A 808 25.09 -9.84 8.44
N ARG A 809 25.16 -10.66 7.39
CA ARG A 809 25.73 -10.30 6.08
C ARG A 809 24.68 -10.52 5.00
N GLU A 810 24.70 -9.63 4.00
CA GLU A 810 23.86 -9.72 2.81
C GLU A 810 24.71 -10.21 1.64
N TYR A 811 24.17 -11.16 0.88
CA TYR A 811 24.81 -11.71 -0.32
C TYR A 811 23.83 -11.62 -1.48
N SER A 812 24.36 -11.37 -2.69
CA SER A 812 23.59 -11.41 -3.93
C SER A 812 24.15 -12.52 -4.81
N ILE A 813 23.26 -13.36 -5.35
CA ILE A 813 23.60 -14.46 -6.25
C ILE A 813 22.85 -14.21 -7.55
N ARG A 814 23.58 -14.18 -8.68
CA ARG A 814 22.99 -14.12 -10.02
C ARG A 814 23.01 -15.53 -10.61
N PHE A 815 21.84 -16.03 -10.97
CA PHE A 815 21.73 -17.28 -11.71
C PHE A 815 21.85 -16.99 -13.21
N SER A 816 22.78 -17.66 -13.89
CA SER A 816 22.88 -17.71 -15.36
C SER A 816 22.31 -19.04 -15.84
N ASP A 817 21.51 -19.02 -16.92
CA ASP A 817 21.01 -20.23 -17.59
C ASP A 817 20.17 -21.18 -16.71
N THR A 818 19.12 -20.66 -16.06
CA THR A 818 18.16 -21.50 -15.35
C THR A 818 17.21 -22.17 -16.32
N HIS A 819 17.35 -23.48 -16.54
CA HIS A 819 16.30 -24.30 -17.16
C HIS A 819 15.11 -24.44 -16.18
N TRP A 820 14.21 -23.47 -16.22
CA TRP A 820 13.01 -23.45 -15.38
C TRP A 820 11.86 -24.17 -16.09
N GLN A 821 11.24 -25.15 -15.41
CA GLN A 821 10.10 -25.92 -15.93
C GLN A 821 8.76 -25.55 -15.24
N GLY A 822 8.75 -24.58 -14.31
CA GLY A 822 7.55 -24.11 -13.62
C GLY A 822 6.91 -22.87 -14.25
N GLU A 823 5.82 -22.36 -13.67
CA GLU A 823 5.36 -21.01 -14.02
C GLU A 823 6.41 -19.97 -13.58
N GLU A 824 6.89 -19.20 -14.55
CA GLU A 824 7.97 -18.22 -14.39
C GLU A 824 7.60 -17.04 -13.47
N ARG A 825 6.29 -16.82 -13.24
CA ARG A 825 5.72 -15.67 -12.57
C ARG A 825 5.39 -15.91 -11.08
N ASN A 826 5.53 -17.15 -10.60
CA ASN A 826 5.12 -17.50 -9.25
C ASN A 826 6.23 -17.15 -8.22
N PRO A 827 5.97 -16.29 -7.22
CA PRO A 827 6.94 -15.96 -6.17
C PRO A 827 7.10 -17.12 -5.17
N VAL A 828 7.80 -18.19 -5.58
CA VAL A 828 8.00 -19.42 -4.77
C VAL A 828 9.48 -19.77 -4.56
N PHE A 829 10.39 -18.84 -4.85
CA PHE A 829 11.81 -19.16 -4.73
C PHE A 829 12.22 -19.34 -3.26
N ALA A 830 12.65 -20.56 -2.91
CA ALA A 830 13.24 -20.91 -1.62
C ALA A 830 14.66 -21.42 -1.84
N LEU A 831 15.63 -20.85 -1.13
CA LEU A 831 17.02 -21.28 -1.17
C LEU A 831 17.33 -22.14 0.07
N LEU A 832 17.61 -23.42 -0.15
CA LEU A 832 18.01 -24.35 0.91
C LEU A 832 19.53 -24.49 0.94
N PHE A 833 20.16 -24.10 2.05
CA PHE A 833 21.54 -24.46 2.34
C PHE A 833 21.54 -25.81 3.06
N THR A 834 22.18 -26.81 2.47
CA THR A 834 22.30 -28.14 3.07
C THR A 834 23.73 -28.64 3.00
N GLU A 835 24.13 -29.43 4.00
CA GLU A 835 25.39 -30.15 3.97
C GLU A 835 25.27 -31.31 2.96
N LEU A 836 26.21 -31.39 2.02
CA LEU A 836 26.26 -32.41 0.96
C LEU A 836 26.14 -33.86 1.47
N ALA A 837 26.52 -34.11 2.73
CA ALA A 837 26.40 -35.42 3.37
C ALA A 837 24.93 -35.86 3.59
N ILE A 838 24.00 -34.91 3.80
CA ILE A 838 22.59 -35.18 4.09
C ILE A 838 21.80 -35.50 2.82
N LEU A 839 22.18 -34.93 1.67
CA LEU A 839 21.54 -35.19 0.37
C LEU A 839 21.74 -36.62 -0.14
N LYS A 840 22.71 -37.38 0.38
CA LYS A 840 22.92 -38.79 0.00
C LYS A 840 21.91 -39.76 0.64
N LEU A 841 21.06 -39.27 1.55
CA LEU A 841 20.04 -40.05 2.28
C LEU A 841 18.61 -39.85 1.73
N PHE A 842 18.42 -38.92 0.81
CA PHE A 842 17.18 -38.69 0.05
C PHE A 842 17.41 -39.11 -1.40
#